data_AF-A0A937N9L1-F1
#
_entry.id   AF-A0A937N9L1-F1
#
_cell.length_a   1.000
_cell.length_b   1.000
_cell.length_c   1.000
_cell.angle_alpha   90.00
_cell.angle_beta   90.00
_cell.angle_gamma   90.00
#
_symmetry.space_group_name_H-M   'P 1'
#
loop_
_entity.id
_entity.type
_entity.pdbx_description
1 polymer ?
#
loop_
_entity_poly.entity_id
_entity_poly.type
_entity_poly.pdbx_seq_one_letter_code
_entity_poly.pdbx_strand_id
1 'polypeptide(L)'
;MRGDDEIRAVQHRTDYETFEQRLVLSTQPWGDLVLDPLAVDASQAQHSTPTPTANPARELTEDLAYIKQRYGLQGEGQTVAIIDSGIAYEHVALGGGFGSEYRVVGGWDFTEENDADPHDDGPAGFHGTHVAGVIGSDDIEHPGIATAVDLVALRVFNDQGQGRFDWLEDALQWVHEKRDSFEYPITTINLSLGVNLEADDTEPWEMLEDEFAQLKTDGIFVAVAAGNSFEDTSAGTLTYPASSQYVVPVASVDSDGVLSDFSQRDANILAAPGERVTSTVPGHLFGDVNATNEFAYAHGTSMATPYVAGGSVLVREAMQQAGYEEITQDTIEGVLRETADTIHDDATGQTFLSLNLRRAVDSLFSEAVVEAEGQDGSVSQTGTTVQVEGTGEDDVFEFYAGSPHRIVFNGVEHQFDASTIESIAFSGGDGSDQVILVSDGGDDTVLIRPTSVELTGQNIEVRGDAVEAIVVEGNGGFDRATMYDSAGDDTLRAYEDRVEFTGAEFRQEAKGFDRVYVYAEEGGSDRAHLYDSAGNDRFYGRPSYASLSGTAFNNRVEGFDRVYSYAEAGGQDTAYFYDSSGNDRFYARPQHSTMSGMGYYNQSAGFDRVYAYATLGGSDEAYLYDTPGNDYFHGRATEASISGTNRYANVRGFDRVSAYADSGGIDRAYFHDSGGNDRFNGRPTYASMSGVGYYSYARGFDQVKAYASAGHDTAYVYGSSRDDALDSTSQTTKLVGARFAITAQNFEIVQARGGGGADEAVFREVGQSDSFYGTEDHGVLDDSDTERSFYDFDEVTLEGHSIEADISALEYVFRQVGQ
;
A
#
# COMPACT_ATOMS: atom_id res chain seq x y z
N MET A 1 -62.35 4.31 -36.87
CA MET A 1 -62.28 4.35 -35.40
C MET A 1 -61.53 3.07 -35.03
N ARG A 2 -60.20 3.11 -35.08
CA ARG A 2 -59.27 3.38 -33.97
C ARG A 2 -59.32 2.27 -32.92
N GLY A 3 -58.17 1.62 -32.74
CA GLY A 3 -57.81 0.81 -31.58
C GLY A 3 -57.58 -0.66 -31.93
N ASP A 4 -56.38 -1.15 -31.63
CA ASP A 4 -56.03 -2.55 -31.31
C ASP A 4 -55.01 -3.23 -32.24
N ASP A 5 -53.89 -2.55 -32.52
CA ASP A 5 -52.64 -3.15 -33.05
C ASP A 5 -51.48 -3.09 -32.02
N GLU A 6 -51.76 -2.92 -30.73
CA GLU A 6 -50.77 -3.09 -29.67
C GLU A 6 -51.31 -4.13 -28.68
N ILE A 7 -50.71 -5.32 -28.71
CA ILE A 7 -50.55 -6.34 -27.65
C ILE A 7 -50.20 -7.64 -28.39
N ARG A 8 -48.90 -7.84 -28.63
CA ARG A 8 -48.22 -9.15 -28.82
C ARG A 8 -46.73 -8.91 -29.09
N ALA A 9 -46.04 -8.31 -28.12
CA ALA A 9 -44.63 -8.61 -27.91
C ALA A 9 -44.60 -9.51 -26.68
N VAL A 10 -44.15 -10.74 -26.90
CA VAL A 10 -44.06 -11.81 -25.91
C VAL A 10 -42.96 -11.42 -24.91
N GLN A 11 -43.20 -11.64 -23.63
CA GLN A 11 -42.17 -11.55 -22.60
C GLN A 11 -41.16 -12.68 -22.84
N HIS A 12 -40.01 -12.36 -23.45
CA HIS A 12 -38.87 -13.25 -23.55
C HIS A 12 -37.88 -12.83 -22.46
N ARG A 13 -37.81 -13.60 -21.36
CA ARG A 13 -36.79 -13.43 -20.31
C ARG A 13 -35.94 -14.68 -20.29
N THR A 14 -34.77 -14.58 -20.89
CA THR A 14 -33.61 -15.38 -20.52
C THR A 14 -32.73 -14.41 -19.72
N ASP A 15 -32.48 -14.72 -18.46
CA ASP A 15 -31.65 -13.87 -17.61
C ASP A 15 -30.18 -14.21 -17.89
N TYR A 16 -29.28 -13.22 -17.88
CA TYR A 16 -27.83 -13.50 -17.82
C TYR A 16 -27.53 -14.21 -16.49
N GLU A 17 -26.54 -15.12 -16.48
CA GLU A 17 -26.10 -15.77 -15.24
C GLU A 17 -25.70 -14.72 -14.18
N THR A 18 -26.08 -14.95 -12.93
CA THR A 18 -25.79 -14.02 -11.82
C THR A 18 -24.29 -13.87 -11.61
N PHE A 19 -23.82 -12.64 -11.48
CA PHE A 19 -22.41 -12.28 -11.28
C PHE A 19 -21.68 -13.11 -10.20
N GLU A 20 -22.32 -13.40 -9.06
CA GLU A 20 -21.70 -14.18 -7.96
C GLU A 20 -21.31 -15.61 -8.35
N GLN A 21 -21.96 -16.22 -9.35
CA GLN A 21 -21.58 -17.57 -9.80
C GLN A 21 -20.26 -17.59 -10.57
N ARG A 22 -19.82 -16.44 -11.12
CA ARG A 22 -18.53 -16.31 -11.82
C ARG A 22 -17.37 -16.02 -10.87
N LEU A 23 -17.67 -15.69 -9.60
CA LEU A 23 -16.72 -15.60 -8.48
C LEU A 23 -16.59 -16.90 -7.67
N VAL A 24 -17.15 -18.02 -8.15
CA VAL A 24 -17.05 -19.32 -7.48
C VAL A 24 -15.58 -19.75 -7.43
N LEU A 25 -14.99 -19.57 -6.25
CA LEU A 25 -13.93 -20.41 -5.67
C LEU A 25 -14.08 -21.84 -6.20
N SER A 26 -13.11 -22.30 -6.98
CA SER A 26 -13.03 -23.70 -7.40
C SER A 26 -12.70 -24.59 -6.19
N THR A 27 -13.68 -24.81 -5.32
CA THR A 27 -13.71 -26.00 -4.46
C THR A 27 -14.51 -27.08 -5.17
N GLN A 28 -13.82 -28.12 -5.66
CA GLN A 28 -14.43 -29.40 -6.03
C GLN A 28 -15.19 -30.01 -4.80
N PRO A 29 -16.28 -30.78 -5.01
CA PRO A 29 -17.42 -30.97 -4.09
C PRO A 29 -17.04 -31.73 -2.79
N TRP A 30 -17.84 -31.78 -1.72
CA TRP A 30 -19.10 -32.53 -1.53
C TRP A 30 -19.91 -31.97 -0.33
N GLY A 31 -21.21 -31.72 -0.50
CA GLY A 31 -22.22 -31.88 0.57
C GLY A 31 -23.12 -30.67 0.92
N ASP A 32 -24.26 -30.57 0.21
CA ASP A 32 -25.58 -30.01 0.56
C ASP A 32 -25.76 -28.95 1.68
N LEU A 33 -26.22 -27.78 1.22
CA LEU A 33 -27.28 -26.91 1.76
C LEU A 33 -27.32 -26.61 3.28
N VAL A 34 -27.03 -25.36 3.68
CA VAL A 34 -28.00 -24.34 4.20
C VAL A 34 -27.30 -22.97 4.28
N LEU A 35 -28.04 -21.93 3.85
CA LEU A 35 -27.73 -20.49 3.83
C LEU A 35 -27.38 -19.87 5.21
N ASP A 36 -26.34 -19.02 5.27
CA ASP A 36 -26.21 -17.79 6.10
C ASP A 36 -24.96 -16.98 5.62
N PRO A 37 -24.84 -15.65 5.85
CA PRO A 37 -24.28 -14.69 4.91
C PRO A 37 -22.79 -14.42 5.13
N LEU A 38 -22.07 -14.25 4.01
CA LEU A 38 -20.86 -13.45 3.82
C LEU A 38 -19.87 -13.42 5.00
N ALA A 39 -19.09 -14.51 5.11
CA ALA A 39 -17.72 -14.42 5.61
C ALA A 39 -16.79 -14.31 4.39
N VAL A 40 -16.30 -13.10 4.12
CA VAL A 40 -15.12 -12.90 3.26
C VAL A 40 -13.92 -13.40 4.07
N ASP A 41 -13.46 -14.61 3.77
CA ASP A 41 -12.27 -15.16 4.41
C ASP A 41 -11.01 -14.57 3.76
N ALA A 42 -10.50 -13.49 4.35
CA ALA A 42 -9.24 -12.84 3.99
C ALA A 42 -7.99 -13.61 4.48
N SER A 43 -8.09 -14.89 4.83
CA SER A 43 -7.01 -15.64 5.49
C SER A 43 -6.46 -16.84 4.72
N GLN A 44 -6.23 -16.74 3.40
CA GLN A 44 -5.30 -17.65 2.70
C GLN A 44 -4.43 -16.96 1.65
N ALA A 45 -3.54 -16.08 2.11
CA ALA A 45 -2.29 -15.78 1.40
C ALA A 45 -1.23 -16.80 1.84
N GLN A 46 -1.12 -17.94 1.15
CA GLN A 46 0.00 -18.87 1.34
C GLN A 46 1.07 -18.66 0.28
N HIS A 47 2.29 -18.44 0.76
CA HIS A 47 3.54 -18.46 0.01
C HIS A 47 3.67 -19.68 -0.90
N SER A 48 3.84 -19.42 -2.18
CA SER A 48 4.59 -20.28 -3.11
C SER A 48 5.47 -19.36 -3.93
N THR A 49 6.79 -19.52 -3.85
CA THR A 49 7.78 -18.85 -4.71
C THR A 49 7.87 -19.59 -6.04
N PRO A 50 7.65 -18.93 -7.19
CA PRO A 50 8.13 -19.41 -8.48
C PRO A 50 9.45 -18.72 -8.86
N THR A 51 10.28 -19.49 -9.54
CA THR A 51 11.52 -19.10 -10.24
C THR A 51 11.22 -18.03 -11.31
N PRO A 52 12.13 -17.10 -11.65
CA PRO A 52 11.83 -16.02 -12.60
C PRO A 52 11.58 -16.54 -14.02
N THR A 53 10.31 -16.52 -14.42
CA THR A 53 9.86 -16.36 -15.80
C THR A 53 9.04 -15.06 -15.88
N ALA A 54 9.14 -14.37 -17.01
CA ALA A 54 8.59 -13.03 -17.21
C ALA A 54 7.11 -12.94 -16.84
N ASN A 55 6.76 -11.92 -16.05
CA ASN A 55 5.38 -11.66 -15.63
C ASN A 55 4.67 -10.76 -16.66
N PRO A 56 3.67 -11.26 -17.42
CA PRO A 56 3.00 -10.49 -18.47
C PRO A 56 2.32 -9.21 -17.99
N ALA A 57 1.79 -9.17 -16.77
CA ALA A 57 1.18 -7.96 -16.21
C ALA A 57 2.23 -6.88 -15.91
N ARG A 58 3.45 -7.31 -15.55
CA ARG A 58 4.59 -6.43 -15.30
C ARG A 58 5.20 -5.91 -16.60
N GLU A 59 5.39 -6.78 -17.59
CA GLU A 59 5.83 -6.39 -18.94
C GLU A 59 4.85 -5.40 -19.57
N LEU A 60 3.55 -5.60 -19.40
CA LEU A 60 2.54 -4.69 -19.94
C LEU A 60 2.57 -3.30 -19.30
N THR A 61 2.89 -3.20 -18.01
CA THR A 61 3.07 -1.90 -17.34
C THR A 61 4.29 -1.15 -17.88
N GLU A 62 5.39 -1.87 -18.13
CA GLU A 62 6.60 -1.34 -18.75
C GLU A 62 6.33 -0.91 -20.21
N ASP A 63 5.56 -1.70 -20.96
CA ASP A 63 5.14 -1.39 -22.34
C ASP A 63 4.28 -0.12 -22.42
N LEU A 64 3.36 0.10 -21.47
CA LEU A 64 2.52 1.30 -21.45
C LEU A 64 3.31 2.56 -21.10
N ALA A 65 4.25 2.46 -20.17
CA ALA A 65 5.18 3.53 -19.89
C ALA A 65 6.01 3.88 -21.14
N TYR A 66 6.51 2.85 -21.84
CA TYR A 66 7.21 3.02 -23.13
C TYR A 66 6.32 3.69 -24.18
N ILE A 67 5.09 3.21 -24.40
CA ILE A 67 4.18 3.76 -25.42
C ILE A 67 3.85 5.24 -25.14
N LYS A 68 3.54 5.57 -23.88
CA LYS A 68 3.29 6.95 -23.44
C LYS A 68 4.51 7.83 -23.64
N GLN A 69 5.68 7.37 -23.26
CA GLN A 69 6.91 8.16 -23.35
C GLN A 69 7.38 8.34 -24.78
N ARG A 70 7.35 7.27 -25.58
CA ARG A 70 7.88 7.23 -26.94
C ARG A 70 6.98 7.94 -27.95
N TYR A 71 5.68 7.73 -27.84
CA TYR A 71 4.69 8.18 -28.83
C TYR A 71 3.68 9.19 -28.26
N GLY A 72 3.73 9.48 -26.95
CA GLY A 72 2.76 10.38 -26.31
C GLY A 72 1.37 9.79 -26.14
N LEU A 73 1.19 8.50 -26.48
CA LEU A 73 -0.13 7.87 -26.57
C LEU A 73 -0.64 7.49 -25.18
N GLN A 74 -1.82 7.98 -24.84
CA GLN A 74 -2.48 7.75 -23.55
C GLN A 74 -3.98 7.49 -23.71
N GLY A 75 -4.47 7.44 -24.94
CA GLY A 75 -5.87 7.27 -25.30
C GLY A 75 -6.67 8.56 -25.33
N GLU A 76 -6.00 9.71 -25.44
CA GLU A 76 -6.68 11.01 -25.54
C GLU A 76 -7.56 11.09 -26.80
N GLY A 77 -8.66 11.83 -26.72
CA GLY A 77 -9.52 12.10 -27.87
C GLY A 77 -10.55 11.02 -28.16
N GLN A 78 -10.77 10.10 -27.22
CA GLN A 78 -11.62 8.92 -27.39
C GLN A 78 -12.42 8.61 -26.12
N THR A 79 -13.57 7.96 -26.29
CA THR A 79 -14.42 7.50 -25.19
C THR A 79 -14.62 5.98 -25.26
N VAL A 80 -14.52 5.29 -24.12
CA VAL A 80 -14.81 3.86 -23.98
C VAL A 80 -16.14 3.66 -23.24
N ALA A 81 -17.06 2.92 -23.84
CA ALA A 81 -18.30 2.52 -23.19
C ALA A 81 -18.10 1.21 -22.42
N ILE A 82 -18.36 1.25 -21.11
CA ILE A 82 -18.30 0.11 -20.21
C ILE A 82 -19.72 -0.35 -19.93
N ILE A 83 -20.11 -1.49 -20.51
CA ILE A 83 -21.44 -2.07 -20.35
C ILE A 83 -21.36 -3.16 -19.29
N ASP A 84 -21.68 -2.83 -18.03
CA ASP A 84 -21.38 -3.66 -16.86
C ASP A 84 -22.30 -3.33 -15.65
N SER A 85 -21.85 -3.50 -14.40
CA SER A 85 -22.61 -3.21 -13.16
C SER A 85 -22.74 -1.72 -12.81
N GLY A 86 -22.14 -0.84 -13.62
CA GLY A 86 -22.01 0.59 -13.33
C GLY A 86 -20.55 0.99 -13.10
N ILE A 87 -20.32 2.25 -12.73
CA ILE A 87 -19.00 2.73 -12.28
C ILE A 87 -19.20 3.58 -11.02
N ALA A 88 -18.44 3.30 -9.95
CA ALA A 88 -18.31 4.19 -8.80
C ALA A 88 -17.46 5.41 -9.19
N TYR A 89 -18.08 6.34 -9.90
CA TYR A 89 -17.41 7.42 -10.62
C TYR A 89 -16.76 8.47 -9.70
N GLU A 90 -17.08 8.51 -8.41
CA GLU A 90 -16.36 9.33 -7.41
C GLU A 90 -14.99 8.76 -7.04
N HIS A 91 -14.66 7.55 -7.51
CA HIS A 91 -13.34 6.99 -7.32
C HIS A 91 -12.28 7.95 -7.87
N VAL A 92 -11.31 8.34 -7.05
CA VAL A 92 -10.34 9.40 -7.40
C VAL A 92 -9.51 9.03 -8.62
N ALA A 93 -9.18 7.75 -8.77
CA ALA A 93 -8.46 7.22 -9.93
C ALA A 93 -9.32 7.13 -11.22
N LEU A 94 -10.62 7.39 -11.14
CA LEU A 94 -11.54 7.46 -12.28
C LEU A 94 -12.02 8.88 -12.53
N GLY A 95 -11.24 9.88 -12.12
CA GLY A 95 -11.53 11.30 -12.29
C GLY A 95 -12.38 11.93 -11.19
N GLY A 96 -12.91 11.17 -10.22
CA GLY A 96 -13.53 11.70 -9.02
C GLY A 96 -14.90 12.37 -9.21
N GLY A 97 -15.65 12.02 -10.25
CA GLY A 97 -17.02 12.48 -10.46
C GLY A 97 -17.65 12.03 -11.78
N PHE A 98 -18.87 12.51 -12.04
CA PHE A 98 -19.68 12.14 -13.21
C PHE A 98 -20.13 13.36 -14.01
N GLY A 99 -20.06 13.26 -15.33
CA GLY A 99 -20.45 14.29 -16.29
C GLY A 99 -19.26 14.88 -17.05
N SER A 100 -19.53 15.81 -17.97
CA SER A 100 -18.57 16.31 -18.97
C SER A 100 -17.29 16.99 -18.45
N GLU A 101 -17.14 17.19 -17.14
CA GLU A 101 -15.94 17.76 -16.51
C GLU A 101 -15.04 16.69 -15.86
N TYR A 102 -15.45 15.42 -15.91
CA TYR A 102 -14.79 14.28 -15.27
C TYR A 102 -14.46 13.21 -16.31
N ARG A 103 -13.63 12.22 -15.94
CA ARG A 103 -13.30 11.09 -16.82
C ARG A 103 -14.53 10.25 -17.16
N VAL A 104 -15.43 10.03 -16.20
CA VAL A 104 -16.72 9.39 -16.49
C VAL A 104 -17.68 10.46 -17.03
N VAL A 105 -17.64 10.68 -18.36
CA VAL A 105 -18.29 11.82 -19.03
C VAL A 105 -19.81 11.71 -19.11
N GLY A 106 -20.37 10.51 -18.91
CA GLY A 106 -21.80 10.26 -18.86
C GLY A 106 -22.14 8.79 -18.84
N GLY A 107 -23.43 8.47 -19.01
CA GLY A 107 -23.90 7.10 -18.94
C GLY A 107 -25.41 6.99 -18.68
N TRP A 108 -25.86 5.76 -18.50
CA TRP A 108 -27.27 5.43 -18.27
C TRP A 108 -27.39 4.09 -17.53
N ASP A 109 -28.34 4.02 -16.60
CA ASP A 109 -28.74 2.77 -15.95
C ASP A 109 -29.91 2.17 -16.71
N PHE A 110 -29.74 0.98 -17.29
CA PHE A 110 -30.78 0.26 -18.03
C PHE A 110 -31.54 -0.73 -17.16
N THR A 111 -31.15 -0.90 -15.90
CA THR A 111 -31.77 -1.85 -14.97
C THR A 111 -33.18 -1.39 -14.57
N GLU A 112 -33.75 -1.96 -13.50
CA GLU A 112 -35.13 -1.64 -13.11
C GLU A 112 -35.38 -0.14 -12.83
N GLU A 113 -34.36 0.55 -12.35
CA GLU A 113 -34.32 1.98 -12.03
C GLU A 113 -34.52 2.84 -13.28
N ASN A 114 -33.87 2.45 -14.38
CA ASN A 114 -33.92 3.09 -15.70
C ASN A 114 -33.79 4.62 -15.68
N ASP A 115 -32.63 5.11 -15.27
CA ASP A 115 -32.35 6.54 -15.16
C ASP A 115 -30.91 6.92 -15.60
N ALA A 116 -30.56 8.19 -15.38
CA ALA A 116 -29.29 8.75 -15.83
C ALA A 116 -28.14 8.57 -14.81
N ASP A 117 -28.29 7.68 -13.83
CA ASP A 117 -27.32 7.44 -12.76
C ASP A 117 -26.80 5.99 -12.78
N PRO A 118 -25.77 5.69 -13.59
CA PRO A 118 -25.18 4.35 -13.72
C PRO A 118 -24.14 4.05 -12.61
N HIS A 119 -24.40 4.52 -11.38
CA HIS A 119 -23.48 4.30 -10.25
C HIS A 119 -23.39 2.81 -9.90
N ASP A 120 -22.20 2.37 -9.48
CA ASP A 120 -21.94 1.01 -8.99
C ASP A 120 -22.04 1.02 -7.45
N ASP A 121 -23.27 1.07 -6.92
CA ASP A 121 -23.58 1.18 -5.48
C ASP A 121 -24.22 -0.08 -4.88
N GLY A 122 -24.48 -1.08 -5.71
CA GLY A 122 -25.14 -2.32 -5.30
C GLY A 122 -24.25 -3.22 -4.44
N PRO A 123 -24.83 -4.04 -3.54
CA PRO A 123 -24.06 -4.99 -2.72
C PRO A 123 -23.31 -6.06 -3.55
N ALA A 124 -23.79 -6.39 -4.75
CA ALA A 124 -23.07 -7.21 -5.73
C ALA A 124 -22.29 -6.39 -6.77
N GLY A 125 -22.38 -5.05 -6.70
CA GLY A 125 -21.72 -4.09 -7.59
C GLY A 125 -20.28 -3.84 -7.18
N PHE A 126 -19.36 -4.04 -8.12
CA PHE A 126 -17.95 -3.63 -8.07
C PHE A 126 -17.24 -3.93 -9.40
N HIS A 127 -17.81 -4.85 -10.19
CA HIS A 127 -17.19 -5.41 -11.38
C HIS A 127 -16.97 -4.35 -12.47
N GLY A 128 -17.97 -3.52 -12.74
CA GLY A 128 -17.86 -2.44 -13.73
C GLY A 128 -16.84 -1.38 -13.29
N THR A 129 -16.77 -1.06 -11.99
CA THR A 129 -15.72 -0.20 -11.44
C THR A 129 -14.32 -0.82 -11.61
N HIS A 130 -14.17 -2.13 -11.40
CA HIS A 130 -12.89 -2.83 -11.57
C HIS A 130 -12.44 -2.82 -13.04
N VAL A 131 -13.35 -3.13 -13.96
CA VAL A 131 -13.14 -3.04 -15.40
C VAL A 131 -12.75 -1.62 -15.82
N ALA A 132 -13.45 -0.60 -15.29
CA ALA A 132 -13.15 0.80 -15.58
C ALA A 132 -11.72 1.20 -15.19
N GLY A 133 -11.25 0.75 -14.03
CA GLY A 133 -9.88 1.02 -13.59
C GLY A 133 -8.83 0.39 -14.50
N VAL A 134 -9.04 -0.83 -15.00
CA VAL A 134 -8.09 -1.47 -15.92
C VAL A 134 -7.99 -0.67 -17.21
N ILE A 135 -9.09 -0.10 -17.70
CA ILE A 135 -9.09 0.71 -18.92
C ILE A 135 -8.47 2.09 -18.70
N GLY A 136 -8.92 2.82 -17.66
CA GLY A 136 -8.72 4.27 -17.57
C GLY A 136 -8.37 4.81 -16.18
N SER A 137 -7.84 3.98 -15.27
CA SER A 137 -7.32 4.49 -14.00
C SER A 137 -6.15 5.46 -14.24
N ASP A 138 -6.13 6.61 -13.56
CA ASP A 138 -4.96 7.51 -13.50
C ASP A 138 -4.21 7.43 -12.17
N ASP A 139 -4.47 6.38 -11.39
CA ASP A 139 -3.66 6.08 -10.23
C ASP A 139 -2.21 5.78 -10.63
N ILE A 140 -1.28 6.20 -9.76
CA ILE A 140 0.16 6.08 -10.02
C ILE A 140 0.64 4.64 -9.82
N GLU A 141 0.05 3.91 -8.85
CA GLU A 141 0.43 2.53 -8.52
C GLU A 141 -0.33 1.52 -9.38
N HIS A 142 -1.55 1.85 -9.79
CA HIS A 142 -2.43 0.99 -10.60
C HIS A 142 -3.00 1.76 -11.81
N PRO A 143 -2.15 2.20 -12.77
CA PRO A 143 -2.62 2.90 -13.96
C PRO A 143 -3.42 1.97 -14.88
N GLY A 144 -4.43 2.53 -15.52
CA GLY A 144 -5.15 1.86 -16.59
C GLY A 144 -4.36 1.88 -17.90
N ILE A 145 -4.82 1.13 -18.89
CA ILE A 145 -4.15 1.03 -20.19
C ILE A 145 -4.16 2.36 -20.95
N ALA A 146 -5.27 3.09 -20.89
CA ALA A 146 -5.49 4.34 -21.60
C ALA A 146 -5.84 5.46 -20.59
N THR A 147 -4.83 5.90 -19.83
CA THR A 147 -5.00 6.85 -18.69
C THR A 147 -5.63 8.21 -19.04
N ALA A 148 -5.63 8.62 -20.33
CA ALA A 148 -6.23 9.87 -20.81
C ALA A 148 -7.55 9.67 -21.57
N VAL A 149 -8.12 8.45 -21.55
CA VAL A 149 -9.40 8.15 -22.20
C VAL A 149 -10.58 8.64 -21.37
N ASP A 150 -11.65 9.03 -22.04
CA ASP A 150 -12.95 9.25 -21.40
C ASP A 150 -13.71 7.91 -21.25
N LEU A 151 -14.55 7.81 -20.22
CA LEU A 151 -15.36 6.63 -19.94
C LEU A 151 -16.85 6.98 -19.94
N VAL A 152 -17.66 6.05 -20.42
CA VAL A 152 -19.12 6.09 -20.29
C VAL A 152 -19.59 4.83 -19.57
N ALA A 153 -20.37 5.01 -18.50
CA ALA A 153 -20.91 3.92 -17.69
C ALA A 153 -22.30 3.51 -18.19
N LEU A 154 -22.48 2.27 -18.63
CA LEU A 154 -23.78 1.73 -19.03
C LEU A 154 -24.10 0.53 -18.12
N ARG A 155 -24.97 0.77 -17.14
CA ARG A 155 -25.30 -0.23 -16.13
C ARG A 155 -26.37 -1.18 -16.66
N VAL A 156 -26.04 -2.45 -16.77
CA VAL A 156 -26.91 -3.54 -17.25
C VAL A 156 -26.99 -4.73 -16.28
N PHE A 157 -26.29 -4.65 -15.15
CA PHE A 157 -26.46 -5.55 -14.02
C PHE A 157 -27.00 -4.78 -12.81
N ASN A 158 -28.09 -5.25 -12.24
CA ASN A 158 -28.70 -4.63 -11.07
C ASN A 158 -27.94 -4.98 -9.78
N ASP A 159 -28.40 -4.45 -8.64
CA ASP A 159 -27.83 -4.67 -7.30
C ASP A 159 -27.63 -6.13 -6.87
N GLN A 160 -28.30 -7.07 -7.53
CA GLN A 160 -28.21 -8.51 -7.29
C GLN A 160 -27.28 -9.21 -8.29
N GLY A 161 -26.60 -8.46 -9.15
CA GLY A 161 -25.75 -8.99 -10.22
C GLY A 161 -26.56 -9.69 -11.32
N GLN A 162 -27.85 -9.37 -11.46
CA GLN A 162 -28.72 -9.93 -12.50
C GLN A 162 -28.72 -9.02 -13.72
N GLY A 163 -28.55 -9.61 -14.90
CA GLY A 163 -28.60 -8.91 -16.18
C GLY A 163 -29.66 -9.50 -17.10
N ARG A 164 -30.08 -8.72 -18.11
CA ARG A 164 -31.13 -9.13 -19.08
C ARG A 164 -30.73 -8.73 -20.50
N PHE A 165 -31.11 -9.56 -21.47
CA PHE A 165 -30.84 -9.29 -22.89
C PHE A 165 -31.42 -7.98 -23.40
N ASP A 166 -32.63 -7.60 -22.96
CA ASP A 166 -33.24 -6.33 -23.37
C ASP A 166 -32.48 -5.11 -22.84
N TRP A 167 -31.93 -5.18 -21.63
CA TRP A 167 -31.07 -4.11 -21.10
C TRP A 167 -29.75 -3.98 -21.87
N LEU A 168 -29.17 -5.11 -22.29
CA LEU A 168 -27.96 -5.10 -23.11
C LEU A 168 -28.24 -4.58 -24.52
N GLU A 169 -29.34 -5.02 -25.15
CA GLU A 169 -29.80 -4.53 -26.46
C GLU A 169 -29.98 -3.01 -26.42
N ASP A 170 -30.72 -2.50 -25.43
CA ASP A 170 -30.94 -1.06 -25.22
C ASP A 170 -29.61 -0.30 -25.02
N ALA A 171 -28.65 -0.88 -24.28
CA ALA A 171 -27.34 -0.28 -24.08
C ALA A 171 -26.50 -0.21 -25.38
N LEU A 172 -26.54 -1.25 -26.22
CA LEU A 172 -25.85 -1.27 -27.52
C LEU A 172 -26.47 -0.25 -28.48
N GLN A 173 -27.81 -0.17 -28.54
CA GLN A 173 -28.53 0.84 -29.32
C GLN A 173 -28.21 2.26 -28.80
N TRP A 174 -28.12 2.44 -27.49
CA TRP A 174 -27.73 3.71 -26.89
C TRP A 174 -26.33 4.13 -27.34
N VAL A 175 -25.35 3.20 -27.40
CA VAL A 175 -24.00 3.54 -27.91
C VAL A 175 -24.08 3.99 -29.37
N HIS A 176 -24.83 3.29 -30.22
CA HIS A 176 -25.07 3.72 -31.60
C HIS A 176 -25.68 5.14 -31.65
N GLU A 177 -26.65 5.46 -30.81
CA GLU A 177 -27.30 6.77 -30.82
C GLU A 177 -26.43 7.90 -30.25
N LYS A 178 -25.55 7.58 -29.28
CA LYS A 178 -24.82 8.56 -28.45
C LYS A 178 -23.34 8.67 -28.75
N ARG A 179 -22.79 7.82 -29.63
CA ARG A 179 -21.36 7.79 -29.97
C ARG A 179 -20.75 9.15 -30.30
N ASP A 180 -21.51 10.10 -30.85
CA ASP A 180 -21.03 11.44 -31.22
C ASP A 180 -21.55 12.56 -30.29
N SER A 181 -22.08 12.23 -29.11
CA SER A 181 -22.76 13.19 -28.22
C SER A 181 -21.90 13.78 -27.10
N PHE A 182 -20.69 13.24 -26.90
CA PHE A 182 -19.69 13.70 -25.93
C PHE A 182 -18.63 14.59 -26.59
N GLU A 183 -17.69 15.12 -25.81
CA GLU A 183 -16.55 15.87 -26.34
C GLU A 183 -15.72 15.00 -27.31
N TYR A 184 -15.48 13.75 -26.91
CA TYR A 184 -14.82 12.74 -27.73
C TYR A 184 -15.75 11.58 -28.09
N PRO A 185 -15.65 11.02 -29.30
CA PRO A 185 -16.57 9.99 -29.75
C PRO A 185 -16.35 8.67 -29.01
N ILE A 186 -17.42 7.87 -28.87
CA ILE A 186 -17.30 6.48 -28.40
C ILE A 186 -16.64 5.66 -29.50
N THR A 187 -15.43 5.17 -29.26
CA THR A 187 -14.64 4.40 -30.23
C THR A 187 -14.52 2.92 -29.89
N THR A 188 -14.77 2.56 -28.62
CA THR A 188 -14.59 1.22 -28.09
C THR A 188 -15.68 0.86 -27.08
N ILE A 189 -16.11 -0.40 -27.10
CA ILE A 189 -17.00 -1.02 -26.11
C ILE A 189 -16.24 -2.14 -25.39
N ASN A 190 -16.34 -2.18 -24.07
CA ASN A 190 -15.93 -3.34 -23.26
C ASN A 190 -17.17 -4.07 -22.73
N LEU A 191 -17.26 -5.38 -23.01
CA LEU A 191 -18.29 -6.28 -22.50
C LEU A 191 -17.65 -7.42 -21.70
N SER A 192 -17.51 -7.22 -20.39
CA SER A 192 -16.98 -8.23 -19.48
C SER A 192 -18.10 -9.18 -18.98
N LEU A 193 -18.93 -9.65 -19.91
CA LEU A 193 -20.14 -10.44 -19.65
C LEU A 193 -20.32 -11.57 -20.67
N GLY A 194 -21.21 -12.52 -20.37
CA GLY A 194 -21.55 -13.60 -21.30
C GLY A 194 -22.45 -14.66 -20.68
N VAL A 195 -23.09 -15.47 -21.53
CA VAL A 195 -23.88 -16.64 -21.14
C VAL A 195 -23.47 -17.86 -21.95
N ASN A 196 -23.63 -19.05 -21.37
CA ASN A 196 -23.57 -20.29 -22.13
C ASN A 196 -24.93 -20.51 -22.81
N LEU A 197 -24.95 -20.52 -24.15
CA LEU A 197 -26.15 -20.85 -24.92
C LEU A 197 -26.19 -22.35 -25.21
N GLU A 198 -27.35 -22.97 -25.00
CA GLU A 198 -27.60 -24.35 -25.44
C GLU A 198 -27.71 -24.39 -26.97
N ALA A 199 -27.30 -25.50 -27.60
CA ALA A 199 -27.20 -25.61 -29.06
C ALA A 199 -28.54 -25.47 -29.82
N ASP A 200 -29.67 -25.49 -29.12
CA ASP A 200 -31.02 -25.26 -29.66
C ASP A 200 -31.62 -23.88 -29.30
N ASP A 201 -30.87 -23.02 -28.61
CA ASP A 201 -31.29 -21.67 -28.23
C ASP A 201 -30.86 -20.63 -29.28
N THR A 202 -31.67 -20.49 -30.32
CA THR A 202 -31.42 -19.54 -31.44
C THR A 202 -31.89 -18.12 -31.17
N GLU A 203 -32.64 -17.85 -30.10
CA GLU A 203 -33.28 -16.53 -29.91
C GLU A 203 -32.31 -15.42 -29.44
N PRO A 204 -31.32 -15.66 -28.56
CA PRO A 204 -30.36 -14.63 -28.15
C PRO A 204 -29.46 -14.13 -29.29
N TRP A 205 -29.21 -14.99 -30.29
CA TRP A 205 -28.46 -14.65 -31.51
C TRP A 205 -29.20 -13.67 -32.42
N GLU A 206 -30.53 -13.67 -32.45
CA GLU A 206 -31.29 -12.73 -33.30
C GLU A 206 -31.46 -11.34 -32.67
N MET A 207 -31.16 -11.19 -31.37
CA MET A 207 -31.47 -9.97 -30.59
C MET A 207 -30.33 -8.96 -30.49
N LEU A 208 -29.06 -9.38 -30.60
CA LEU A 208 -27.91 -8.46 -30.46
C LEU A 208 -27.01 -8.43 -31.71
N GLU A 209 -27.16 -9.38 -32.65
CA GLU A 209 -26.26 -9.50 -33.80
C GLU A 209 -26.39 -8.31 -34.76
N ASP A 210 -27.59 -7.74 -34.95
CA ASP A 210 -27.76 -6.55 -35.77
C ASP A 210 -27.20 -5.30 -35.09
N GLU A 211 -27.29 -5.17 -33.76
CA GLU A 211 -26.58 -4.14 -33.00
C GLU A 211 -25.07 -4.29 -33.15
N PHE A 212 -24.50 -5.48 -32.95
CA PHE A 212 -23.05 -5.68 -33.11
C PHE A 212 -22.59 -5.43 -34.54
N ALA A 213 -23.35 -5.87 -35.55
CA ALA A 213 -23.06 -5.56 -36.95
C ALA A 213 -23.12 -4.05 -37.23
N GLN A 214 -24.09 -3.36 -36.63
CA GLN A 214 -24.23 -1.91 -36.76
C GLN A 214 -23.08 -1.17 -36.08
N LEU A 215 -22.71 -1.54 -34.84
CA LEU A 215 -21.59 -0.95 -34.10
C LEU A 215 -20.25 -1.16 -34.82
N LYS A 216 -20.02 -2.35 -35.39
CA LYS A 216 -18.86 -2.61 -36.24
C LYS A 216 -18.85 -1.72 -37.49
N THR A 217 -20.01 -1.49 -38.09
CA THR A 217 -20.17 -0.57 -39.25
C THR A 217 -19.92 0.89 -38.86
N ASP A 218 -20.26 1.28 -37.64
CA ASP A 218 -19.97 2.60 -37.07
C ASP A 218 -18.47 2.79 -36.76
N GLY A 219 -17.65 1.74 -36.90
CA GLY A 219 -16.22 1.78 -36.62
C GLY A 219 -15.90 1.67 -35.13
N ILE A 220 -16.81 1.14 -34.32
CA ILE A 220 -16.60 0.90 -32.88
C ILE A 220 -15.93 -0.45 -32.70
N PHE A 221 -14.85 -0.48 -31.89
CA PHE A 221 -14.16 -1.72 -31.53
C PHE A 221 -14.87 -2.39 -30.35
N VAL A 222 -15.33 -3.64 -30.50
CA VAL A 222 -16.08 -4.34 -29.46
C VAL A 222 -15.27 -5.49 -28.87
N ALA A 223 -14.77 -5.33 -27.63
CA ALA A 223 -14.05 -6.38 -26.90
C ALA A 223 -15.00 -7.14 -25.96
N VAL A 224 -14.96 -8.48 -25.96
CA VAL A 224 -15.89 -9.32 -25.18
C VAL A 224 -15.15 -10.45 -24.46
N ALA A 225 -15.46 -10.67 -23.19
CA ALA A 225 -14.88 -11.76 -22.39
C ALA A 225 -15.24 -13.14 -22.95
N ALA A 226 -14.23 -13.99 -23.21
CA ALA A 226 -14.43 -15.30 -23.84
C ALA A 226 -15.30 -16.25 -23.00
N GLY A 227 -15.20 -16.17 -21.66
CA GLY A 227 -15.91 -17.06 -20.73
C GLY A 227 -14.96 -17.82 -19.79
N ASN A 228 -15.48 -18.26 -18.64
CA ASN A 228 -14.69 -18.84 -17.53
C ASN A 228 -15.06 -20.31 -17.21
N SER A 229 -15.69 -21.03 -18.14
CA SER A 229 -16.23 -22.38 -17.91
C SER A 229 -15.53 -23.44 -18.76
N PHE A 230 -14.23 -23.29 -19.03
CA PHE A 230 -13.50 -24.30 -19.78
C PHE A 230 -13.37 -25.61 -18.98
N GLU A 231 -13.82 -26.71 -19.59
CA GLU A 231 -13.63 -28.06 -19.07
C GLU A 231 -12.80 -28.86 -20.09
N ASP A 232 -11.68 -29.46 -19.65
CA ASP A 232 -10.68 -30.21 -20.43
C ASP A 232 -11.21 -31.45 -21.20
N THR A 233 -12.54 -31.63 -21.26
CA THR A 233 -13.21 -32.76 -21.92
C THR A 233 -14.11 -32.36 -23.10
N SER A 234 -14.28 -31.07 -23.38
CA SER A 234 -14.92 -30.58 -24.60
C SER A 234 -14.27 -29.29 -25.06
N ALA A 235 -14.17 -29.06 -26.37
CA ALA A 235 -13.77 -27.76 -26.89
C ALA A 235 -14.84 -26.74 -26.42
N GLY A 236 -14.56 -26.02 -25.33
CA GLY A 236 -15.48 -25.04 -24.78
C GLY A 236 -15.83 -24.03 -25.86
N THR A 237 -17.10 -23.93 -26.22
CA THR A 237 -17.57 -22.94 -27.19
C THR A 237 -17.62 -21.60 -26.49
N LEU A 238 -17.11 -20.54 -27.14
CA LEU A 238 -17.17 -19.16 -26.63
C LEU A 238 -18.56 -18.83 -26.08
N THR A 239 -18.62 -18.18 -24.91
CA THR A 239 -19.89 -17.64 -24.38
C THR A 239 -20.47 -16.62 -25.36
N TYR A 240 -21.79 -16.44 -25.39
CA TYR A 240 -22.40 -15.35 -26.13
C TYR A 240 -22.43 -14.09 -25.25
N PRO A 241 -21.99 -12.90 -25.72
CA PRO A 241 -21.78 -12.53 -27.12
C PRO A 241 -20.36 -12.72 -27.68
N ALA A 242 -19.40 -13.27 -26.95
CA ALA A 242 -18.02 -13.46 -27.44
C ALA A 242 -17.93 -14.37 -28.68
N SER A 243 -18.90 -15.27 -28.88
CA SER A 243 -19.03 -16.11 -30.07
C SER A 243 -19.58 -15.39 -31.31
N SER A 244 -20.00 -14.12 -31.21
CA SER A 244 -20.41 -13.30 -32.34
C SER A 244 -19.24 -13.05 -33.30
N GLN A 245 -19.52 -13.04 -34.61
CA GLN A 245 -18.51 -12.73 -35.63
C GLN A 245 -18.16 -11.24 -35.73
N TYR A 246 -18.93 -10.38 -35.06
CA TYR A 246 -18.80 -8.93 -35.13
C TYR A 246 -17.95 -8.36 -33.99
N VAL A 247 -17.52 -9.18 -33.05
CA VAL A 247 -16.78 -8.75 -31.84
C VAL A 247 -15.40 -9.42 -31.75
N VAL A 248 -14.57 -8.94 -30.83
CA VAL A 248 -13.24 -9.48 -30.53
C VAL A 248 -13.28 -10.25 -29.20
N PRO A 249 -13.24 -11.59 -29.22
CA PRO A 249 -13.25 -12.39 -27.99
C PRO A 249 -11.89 -12.39 -27.29
N VAL A 250 -11.90 -12.19 -25.97
CA VAL A 250 -10.70 -12.03 -25.15
C VAL A 250 -10.57 -13.13 -24.10
N ALA A 251 -9.44 -13.83 -24.13
CA ALA A 251 -9.07 -14.89 -23.19
C ALA A 251 -8.12 -14.40 -22.11
N SER A 252 -8.03 -15.16 -21.01
CA SER A 252 -7.20 -14.84 -19.85
C SER A 252 -5.89 -15.62 -19.87
N VAL A 253 -4.78 -14.94 -19.57
CA VAL A 253 -3.52 -15.57 -19.17
C VAL A 253 -3.18 -15.25 -17.72
N ASP A 254 -2.41 -16.13 -17.10
CA ASP A 254 -1.82 -15.96 -15.78
C ASP A 254 -0.53 -15.13 -15.82
N SER A 255 0.13 -15.04 -14.66
CA SER A 255 1.39 -14.31 -14.50
C SER A 255 2.60 -14.99 -15.15
N ASP A 256 2.48 -16.17 -15.74
CA ASP A 256 3.55 -16.84 -16.49
C ASP A 256 3.30 -16.78 -18.02
N GLY A 257 2.23 -16.09 -18.44
CA GLY A 257 1.83 -16.00 -19.85
C GLY A 257 1.16 -17.26 -20.36
N VAL A 258 0.69 -18.13 -19.46
CA VAL A 258 -0.03 -19.35 -19.78
C VAL A 258 -1.53 -19.06 -19.75
N LEU A 259 -2.30 -19.63 -20.67
CA LEU A 259 -3.76 -19.46 -20.68
C LEU A 259 -4.38 -20.04 -19.41
N SER A 260 -5.16 -19.22 -18.71
CA SER A 260 -5.86 -19.59 -17.48
C SER A 260 -6.71 -20.85 -17.66
N ASP A 261 -6.71 -21.72 -16.66
CA ASP A 261 -7.43 -23.01 -16.69
C ASP A 261 -8.94 -22.83 -16.93
N PHE A 262 -9.53 -21.74 -16.42
CA PHE A 262 -10.95 -21.44 -16.60
C PHE A 262 -11.29 -20.85 -17.98
N SER A 263 -10.31 -20.27 -18.69
CA SER A 263 -10.56 -19.44 -19.87
C SER A 263 -11.03 -20.29 -21.05
N GLN A 264 -12.11 -19.89 -21.71
CA GLN A 264 -12.52 -20.58 -22.93
C GLN A 264 -11.50 -20.43 -24.06
N ARG A 265 -11.49 -21.39 -24.98
CA ARG A 265 -10.52 -21.53 -26.08
C ARG A 265 -11.24 -21.45 -27.42
N ASP A 266 -10.78 -20.58 -28.31
CA ASP A 266 -11.20 -20.53 -29.71
C ASP A 266 -10.05 -20.01 -30.60
N ALA A 267 -10.03 -20.41 -31.87
CA ALA A 267 -8.95 -20.02 -32.79
C ALA A 267 -8.88 -18.49 -33.04
N ASN A 268 -9.99 -17.77 -32.79
CA ASN A 268 -10.10 -16.34 -33.00
C ASN A 268 -9.94 -15.53 -31.71
N ILE A 269 -9.52 -16.09 -30.58
CA ILE A 269 -9.30 -15.31 -29.35
C ILE A 269 -8.01 -14.47 -29.42
N LEU A 270 -7.99 -13.38 -28.66
CA LEU A 270 -6.77 -12.71 -28.24
C LEU A 270 -6.66 -12.84 -26.71
N ALA A 271 -5.51 -13.23 -26.20
CA ALA A 271 -5.30 -13.42 -24.76
C ALA A 271 -4.66 -12.18 -24.13
N ALA A 272 -5.02 -11.88 -22.90
CA ALA A 272 -4.43 -10.78 -22.12
C ALA A 272 -4.43 -11.14 -20.62
N PRO A 273 -3.66 -10.43 -19.77
CA PRO A 273 -3.58 -10.74 -18.35
C PRO A 273 -4.96 -10.71 -17.69
N GLY A 274 -5.34 -11.80 -17.02
CA GLY A 274 -6.67 -11.92 -16.41
C GLY A 274 -6.69 -12.61 -15.06
N GLU A 275 -5.53 -12.96 -14.49
CA GLU A 275 -5.44 -13.49 -13.12
C GLU A 275 -4.80 -12.50 -12.16
N ARG A 276 -5.41 -12.36 -10.98
CA ARG A 276 -4.92 -11.48 -9.88
C ARG A 276 -4.68 -10.03 -10.32
N VAL A 277 -5.55 -9.52 -11.19
CA VAL A 277 -5.48 -8.15 -11.71
C VAL A 277 -6.01 -7.18 -10.66
N THR A 278 -5.14 -6.31 -10.14
CA THR A 278 -5.51 -5.25 -9.19
C THR A 278 -6.08 -4.04 -9.94
N SER A 279 -7.26 -3.55 -9.50
CA SER A 279 -7.92 -2.37 -10.08
C SER A 279 -8.86 -1.72 -9.07
N THR A 280 -9.46 -0.59 -9.46
CA THR A 280 -10.37 0.22 -8.65
C THR A 280 -11.61 -0.55 -8.22
N VAL A 281 -12.06 -0.37 -6.98
CA VAL A 281 -13.32 -0.93 -6.49
C VAL A 281 -14.11 0.10 -5.69
N PRO A 282 -15.44 -0.02 -5.59
CA PRO A 282 -16.24 0.85 -4.73
C PRO A 282 -15.90 0.66 -3.26
N GLY A 283 -15.96 1.73 -2.47
CA GLY A 283 -15.65 1.68 -1.03
C GLY A 283 -16.56 0.75 -0.22
N HIS A 284 -17.82 0.55 -0.65
CA HIS A 284 -18.76 -0.34 0.06
C HIS A 284 -18.30 -1.80 0.08
N LEU A 285 -17.42 -2.21 -0.83
CA LEU A 285 -16.83 -3.56 -0.84
C LEU A 285 -16.06 -3.87 0.46
N PHE A 286 -15.48 -2.83 1.08
CA PHE A 286 -14.76 -2.93 2.36
C PHE A 286 -15.58 -2.40 3.55
N GLY A 287 -16.87 -2.15 3.36
CA GLY A 287 -17.77 -1.66 4.39
C GLY A 287 -17.69 -0.16 4.66
N ASP A 288 -16.92 0.60 3.86
CA ASP A 288 -16.89 2.07 3.92
C ASP A 288 -17.48 2.69 2.65
N VAL A 289 -18.77 2.98 2.68
CA VAL A 289 -19.51 3.61 1.57
C VAL A 289 -18.99 5.00 1.18
N ASN A 290 -18.09 5.61 1.94
CA ASN A 290 -17.50 6.92 1.61
C ASN A 290 -16.06 6.83 1.11
N ALA A 291 -15.44 5.63 1.11
CA ALA A 291 -14.11 5.45 0.57
C ALA A 291 -14.15 5.59 -0.96
N THR A 292 -13.19 6.34 -1.51
CA THR A 292 -13.15 6.74 -2.94
C THR A 292 -11.81 6.41 -3.58
N ASN A 293 -11.00 5.57 -2.96
CA ASN A 293 -9.62 5.30 -3.37
C ASN A 293 -9.22 3.85 -3.06
N GLU A 294 -10.15 2.92 -3.21
CA GLU A 294 -9.99 1.52 -2.85
C GLU A 294 -9.64 0.67 -4.07
N PHE A 295 -8.75 -0.30 -3.87
CA PHE A 295 -8.29 -1.22 -4.92
C PHE A 295 -8.38 -2.67 -4.43
N ALA A 296 -8.73 -3.58 -5.33
CA ALA A 296 -8.74 -5.02 -5.06
C ALA A 296 -8.31 -5.82 -6.28
N TYR A 297 -7.83 -7.05 -6.06
CA TYR A 297 -7.53 -7.97 -7.15
C TYR A 297 -8.74 -8.83 -7.52
N ALA A 298 -8.93 -9.09 -8.81
CA ALA A 298 -9.92 -10.01 -9.35
C ALA A 298 -9.28 -10.94 -10.40
N HIS A 299 -9.99 -12.00 -10.80
CA HIS A 299 -9.56 -12.89 -11.87
C HIS A 299 -10.74 -13.25 -12.78
N GLY A 300 -10.45 -13.47 -14.06
CA GLY A 300 -11.43 -13.85 -15.08
C GLY A 300 -11.10 -13.26 -16.44
N THR A 301 -11.72 -13.81 -17.49
CA THR A 301 -11.71 -13.20 -18.83
C THR A 301 -12.29 -11.77 -18.81
N SER A 302 -13.14 -11.47 -17.82
CA SER A 302 -13.62 -10.13 -17.52
C SER A 302 -12.52 -9.11 -17.17
N MET A 303 -11.41 -9.54 -16.59
CA MET A 303 -10.25 -8.69 -16.28
C MET A 303 -9.27 -8.62 -17.46
N ALA A 304 -9.23 -9.63 -18.33
CA ALA A 304 -8.44 -9.63 -19.56
C ALA A 304 -9.04 -8.73 -20.66
N THR A 305 -10.36 -8.73 -20.80
CA THR A 305 -11.09 -7.93 -21.81
C THR A 305 -10.73 -6.43 -21.79
N PRO A 306 -10.70 -5.74 -20.63
CA PRO A 306 -10.35 -4.33 -20.59
C PRO A 306 -8.91 -4.02 -21.03
N TYR A 307 -7.98 -4.99 -20.98
CA TYR A 307 -6.64 -4.80 -21.57
C TYR A 307 -6.70 -4.63 -23.08
N VAL A 308 -7.48 -5.46 -23.77
CA VAL A 308 -7.67 -5.37 -25.22
C VAL A 308 -8.51 -4.15 -25.59
N ALA A 309 -9.54 -3.83 -24.80
CA ALA A 309 -10.34 -2.62 -24.99
C ALA A 309 -9.46 -1.36 -24.90
N GLY A 310 -8.72 -1.15 -23.81
CA GLY A 310 -7.80 -0.02 -23.67
C GLY A 310 -6.67 -0.05 -24.71
N GLY A 311 -6.16 -1.24 -25.04
CA GLY A 311 -5.17 -1.42 -26.09
C GLY A 311 -5.64 -0.95 -27.47
N SER A 312 -6.92 -1.19 -27.80
CA SER A 312 -7.52 -0.72 -29.05
C SER A 312 -7.56 0.80 -29.15
N VAL A 313 -7.71 1.50 -28.02
CA VAL A 313 -7.71 2.97 -27.94
C VAL A 313 -6.32 3.50 -28.28
N LEU A 314 -5.26 2.92 -27.69
CA LEU A 314 -3.88 3.30 -27.97
C LEU A 314 -3.49 3.01 -29.43
N VAL A 315 -3.88 1.86 -29.97
CA VAL A 315 -3.61 1.52 -31.38
C VAL A 315 -4.37 2.44 -32.33
N ARG A 316 -5.62 2.82 -32.02
CA ARG A 316 -6.36 3.81 -32.81
C ARG A 316 -5.64 5.16 -32.81
N GLU A 317 -5.22 5.63 -31.63
CA GLU A 317 -4.48 6.89 -31.49
C GLU A 317 -3.17 6.83 -32.28
N ALA A 318 -2.43 5.72 -32.20
CA ALA A 318 -1.21 5.48 -32.98
C ALA A 318 -1.46 5.53 -34.49
N MET A 319 -2.51 4.86 -34.97
CA MET A 319 -2.89 4.87 -36.39
C MET A 319 -3.23 6.28 -36.87
N GLN A 320 -3.94 7.07 -36.06
CA GLN A 320 -4.25 8.46 -36.38
C GLN A 320 -2.96 9.29 -36.49
N GLN A 321 -2.05 9.14 -35.53
CA GLN A 321 -0.74 9.82 -35.56
C GLN A 321 0.12 9.38 -36.76
N ALA A 322 0.07 8.11 -37.14
CA ALA A 322 0.74 7.56 -38.32
C ALA A 322 0.06 7.92 -39.66
N GLY A 323 -1.07 8.66 -39.63
CA GLY A 323 -1.72 9.19 -40.82
C GLY A 323 -2.66 8.21 -41.54
N TYR A 324 -3.17 7.20 -40.86
CA TYR A 324 -4.18 6.30 -41.40
C TYR A 324 -5.52 7.05 -41.59
N GLU A 325 -6.09 6.98 -42.80
CA GLU A 325 -7.33 7.69 -43.14
C GLU A 325 -8.61 6.88 -42.81
N GLU A 326 -8.54 5.55 -42.78
CA GLU A 326 -9.68 4.65 -42.52
C GLU A 326 -9.32 3.69 -41.38
N ILE A 327 -9.77 4.00 -40.16
CA ILE A 327 -9.50 3.19 -38.96
C ILE A 327 -10.80 2.51 -38.52
N THR A 328 -10.87 1.20 -38.74
CA THR A 328 -12.01 0.33 -38.40
C THR A 328 -11.60 -0.72 -37.37
N GLN A 329 -12.58 -1.42 -36.78
CA GLN A 329 -12.29 -2.57 -35.91
C GLN A 329 -11.36 -3.58 -36.59
N ASP A 330 -11.62 -3.94 -37.86
CA ASP A 330 -10.82 -4.92 -38.60
C ASP A 330 -9.35 -4.47 -38.76
N THR A 331 -9.10 -3.17 -38.96
CA THR A 331 -7.73 -2.65 -39.06
C THR A 331 -7.00 -2.69 -37.71
N ILE A 332 -7.67 -2.30 -36.62
CA ILE A 332 -7.09 -2.32 -35.27
C ILE A 332 -6.83 -3.77 -34.84
N GLU A 333 -7.83 -4.64 -35.00
CA GLU A 333 -7.74 -6.07 -34.72
C GLU A 333 -6.64 -6.73 -35.55
N GLY A 334 -6.52 -6.36 -36.84
CA GLY A 334 -5.44 -6.82 -37.71
C GLY A 334 -4.06 -6.52 -37.14
N VAL A 335 -3.81 -5.28 -36.72
CA VAL A 335 -2.54 -4.90 -36.10
C VAL A 335 -2.31 -5.66 -34.80
N LEU A 336 -3.29 -5.67 -33.89
CA LEU A 336 -3.18 -6.38 -32.61
C LEU A 336 -2.84 -7.86 -32.78
N ARG A 337 -3.43 -8.53 -33.79
CA ARG A 337 -3.18 -9.95 -34.09
C ARG A 337 -1.85 -10.20 -34.80
N GLU A 338 -1.50 -9.38 -35.79
CA GLU A 338 -0.25 -9.51 -36.54
C GLU A 338 0.97 -9.30 -35.65
N THR A 339 0.82 -8.48 -34.62
CA THR A 339 1.86 -8.19 -33.63
C THR A 339 1.64 -8.91 -32.31
N ALA A 340 0.75 -9.89 -32.20
CA ALA A 340 0.54 -10.67 -30.99
C ALA A 340 1.63 -11.73 -30.78
N ASP A 341 1.98 -12.01 -29.52
CA ASP A 341 2.86 -13.13 -29.20
C ASP A 341 2.10 -14.45 -29.32
N THR A 342 2.84 -15.54 -29.55
CA THR A 342 2.23 -16.88 -29.66
C THR A 342 2.41 -17.65 -28.37
N ILE A 343 1.30 -18.13 -27.77
CA ILE A 343 1.30 -18.97 -26.57
C ILE A 343 0.93 -20.40 -26.95
N HIS A 344 1.66 -21.39 -26.43
CA HIS A 344 1.28 -22.79 -26.55
C HIS A 344 0.40 -23.22 -25.37
N ASP A 345 -0.75 -23.83 -25.68
CA ASP A 345 -1.67 -24.35 -24.67
C ASP A 345 -1.51 -25.86 -24.54
N ASP A 346 -0.96 -26.32 -23.41
CA ASP A 346 -0.70 -27.73 -23.17
C ASP A 346 -2.01 -28.56 -23.07
N ALA A 347 -3.11 -27.94 -22.64
CA ALA A 347 -4.42 -28.61 -22.51
C ALA A 347 -4.98 -29.05 -23.88
N THR A 348 -5.01 -28.14 -24.86
CA THR A 348 -5.54 -28.45 -26.20
C THR A 348 -4.47 -28.84 -27.23
N GLY A 349 -3.19 -28.59 -26.94
CA GLY A 349 -2.07 -28.74 -27.88
C GLY A 349 -2.07 -27.72 -29.01
N GLN A 350 -2.84 -26.64 -28.89
CA GLN A 350 -2.96 -25.57 -29.89
C GLN A 350 -2.06 -24.38 -29.54
N THR A 351 -1.98 -23.40 -30.45
CA THR A 351 -1.27 -22.14 -30.24
C THR A 351 -2.28 -21.00 -30.35
N PHE A 352 -2.23 -20.08 -29.41
CA PHE A 352 -3.11 -18.91 -29.32
C PHE A 352 -2.28 -17.62 -29.37
N LEU A 353 -2.96 -16.49 -29.54
CA LEU A 353 -2.35 -15.17 -29.62
C LEU A 353 -2.47 -14.43 -28.28
N SER A 354 -1.40 -13.78 -27.83
CA SER A 354 -1.36 -12.90 -26.66
C SER A 354 -1.10 -11.47 -27.07
N LEU A 355 -1.82 -10.53 -26.46
CA LEU A 355 -1.66 -9.10 -26.68
C LEU A 355 -0.21 -8.66 -26.42
N ASN A 356 0.39 -7.96 -27.38
CA ASN A 356 1.66 -7.26 -27.22
C ASN A 356 1.50 -5.84 -27.78
N LEU A 357 1.22 -4.88 -26.88
CA LEU A 357 0.87 -3.52 -27.27
C LEU A 357 2.08 -2.73 -27.77
N ARG A 358 3.26 -2.97 -27.21
CA ARG A 358 4.49 -2.31 -27.67
C ARG A 358 4.75 -2.60 -29.14
N ARG A 359 4.75 -3.89 -29.53
CA ARG A 359 4.97 -4.29 -30.93
C ARG A 359 3.85 -3.81 -31.85
N ALA A 360 2.60 -3.78 -31.36
CA ALA A 360 1.46 -3.23 -32.11
C ALA A 360 1.70 -1.76 -32.48
N VAL A 361 2.03 -0.92 -31.49
CA VAL A 361 2.28 0.51 -31.69
C VAL A 361 3.54 0.74 -32.53
N ASP A 362 4.66 0.08 -32.22
CA ASP A 362 5.92 0.23 -32.96
C ASP A 362 5.76 -0.08 -34.46
N SER A 363 4.95 -1.09 -34.80
CA SER A 363 4.73 -1.50 -36.19
C SER A 363 4.13 -0.39 -37.07
N LEU A 364 3.38 0.54 -36.47
CA LEU A 364 2.67 1.61 -37.17
C LEU A 364 3.56 2.79 -37.56
N PHE A 365 4.76 2.91 -36.99
CA PHE A 365 5.65 4.05 -37.19
C PHE A 365 6.94 3.72 -37.97
N SER A 366 7.10 2.49 -38.45
CA SER A 366 8.33 2.08 -39.17
C SER A 366 8.31 2.44 -40.67
N GLU A 367 9.18 3.37 -41.11
CA GLU A 367 9.55 3.56 -42.53
C GLU A 367 10.91 2.88 -42.86
N ALA A 368 11.05 2.47 -44.13
CA ALA A 368 12.10 1.59 -44.64
C ALA A 368 13.56 2.04 -44.40
N VAL A 369 14.38 1.09 -43.95
CA VAL A 369 15.82 1.18 -43.64
C VAL A 369 16.68 1.53 -44.85
N VAL A 370 17.61 2.49 -44.67
CA VAL A 370 18.82 2.65 -45.49
C VAL A 370 20.02 2.72 -44.53
N GLU A 371 20.91 1.72 -44.60
CA GLU A 371 22.16 1.69 -43.83
C GLU A 371 23.25 2.58 -44.45
N ALA A 372 24.01 3.26 -43.59
CA ALA A 372 25.30 3.86 -43.94
C ALA A 372 26.29 3.65 -42.79
N GLU A 373 27.34 2.86 -43.05
CA GLU A 373 28.45 2.59 -42.12
C GLU A 373 29.34 3.84 -41.89
N GLY A 374 29.63 4.15 -40.63
CA GLY A 374 30.66 5.10 -40.17
C GLY A 374 31.87 4.38 -39.56
N GLN A 375 33.07 4.90 -39.83
CA GLN A 375 34.37 4.28 -39.50
C GLN A 375 34.85 4.54 -38.06
N ASP A 376 34.60 3.59 -37.16
CA ASP A 376 35.54 2.95 -36.21
C ASP A 376 34.70 1.91 -35.46
N GLY A 377 34.94 0.62 -35.66
CA GLY A 377 33.92 -0.44 -35.48
C GLY A 377 33.34 -0.61 -34.07
N SER A 378 33.77 0.16 -33.08
CA SER A 378 33.25 0.18 -31.72
C SER A 378 32.09 1.14 -31.51
N VAL A 379 31.95 2.23 -32.29
CA VAL A 379 30.81 3.16 -32.19
C VAL A 379 30.09 3.18 -33.52
N SER A 380 28.86 2.66 -33.55
CA SER A 380 28.04 2.59 -34.75
C SER A 380 26.68 3.23 -34.52
N GLN A 381 26.10 3.81 -35.56
CA GLN A 381 24.74 4.34 -35.52
C GLN A 381 23.89 3.58 -36.52
N THR A 382 22.77 3.03 -36.06
CA THR A 382 21.78 2.34 -36.88
C THR A 382 20.42 3.00 -36.64
N GLY A 383 19.95 3.80 -37.62
CA GLY A 383 18.73 4.58 -37.47
C GLY A 383 18.86 5.62 -36.34
N THR A 384 17.95 5.55 -35.36
CA THR A 384 17.92 6.42 -34.18
C THR A 384 18.69 5.85 -32.99
N THR A 385 19.36 4.70 -33.16
CA THR A 385 20.14 4.03 -32.11
C THR A 385 21.64 4.20 -32.35
N VAL A 386 22.39 4.53 -31.30
CA VAL A 386 23.86 4.43 -31.26
C VAL A 386 24.26 3.21 -30.45
N GLN A 387 25.07 2.32 -31.00
CA GLN A 387 25.71 1.22 -30.27
C GLN A 387 27.18 1.51 -30.03
N VAL A 388 27.64 1.25 -28.81
CA VAL A 388 29.03 1.31 -28.37
C VAL A 388 29.45 -0.05 -27.83
N GLU A 389 30.40 -0.70 -28.48
CA GLU A 389 30.97 -1.98 -28.06
C GLU A 389 32.31 -1.76 -27.38
N GLY A 390 32.41 -2.26 -26.14
CA GLY A 390 33.62 -2.32 -25.34
C GLY A 390 34.67 -3.28 -25.90
N THR A 391 35.81 -3.33 -25.22
CA THR A 391 36.99 -4.10 -25.56
C THR A 391 37.14 -5.30 -24.61
N GLY A 392 38.36 -5.81 -24.46
CA GLY A 392 38.66 -6.86 -23.48
C GLY A 392 39.55 -6.36 -22.34
N GLU A 393 39.62 -5.05 -22.17
CA GLU A 393 40.38 -4.31 -21.16
C GLU A 393 39.40 -3.36 -20.48
N ASP A 394 39.77 -2.74 -19.36
CA ASP A 394 38.91 -1.77 -18.66
C ASP A 394 38.50 -0.59 -19.55
N ASP A 395 37.20 -0.46 -19.79
CA ASP A 395 36.60 0.57 -20.65
C ASP A 395 35.86 1.65 -19.84
N VAL A 396 35.84 2.87 -20.38
CA VAL A 396 35.09 4.00 -19.80
C VAL A 396 34.17 4.59 -20.85
N PHE A 397 32.87 4.54 -20.56
CA PHE A 397 31.81 5.16 -21.35
C PHE A 397 31.20 6.32 -20.58
N GLU A 398 31.17 7.50 -21.19
CA GLU A 398 30.50 8.67 -20.65
C GLU A 398 29.43 9.15 -21.63
N PHE A 399 28.22 9.40 -21.15
CA PHE A 399 27.15 10.03 -21.90
C PHE A 399 26.74 11.34 -21.24
N TYR A 400 26.59 12.37 -22.05
CA TYR A 400 26.06 13.67 -21.64
C TYR A 400 24.86 14.01 -22.51
N ALA A 401 23.69 14.08 -21.90
CA ALA A 401 22.48 14.57 -22.55
C ALA A 401 22.63 16.06 -22.89
N GLY A 402 22.13 16.46 -24.05
CA GLY A 402 22.29 17.81 -24.58
C GLY A 402 21.99 17.90 -26.06
N SER A 403 22.12 19.09 -26.64
CA SER A 403 21.99 19.31 -28.08
C SER A 403 23.28 19.95 -28.62
N PRO A 404 24.23 19.16 -29.19
CA PRO A 404 24.13 17.73 -29.49
C PRO A 404 24.31 16.82 -28.25
N HIS A 405 23.87 15.56 -28.35
CA HIS A 405 24.27 14.52 -27.40
C HIS A 405 25.75 14.26 -27.56
N ARG A 406 26.46 14.07 -26.43
CA ARG A 406 27.89 13.82 -26.43
C ARG A 406 28.20 12.49 -25.75
N ILE A 407 28.87 11.62 -26.48
CA ILE A 407 29.41 10.35 -25.98
C ILE A 407 30.93 10.49 -25.90
N VAL A 408 31.55 10.05 -24.80
CA VAL A 408 33.00 9.92 -24.68
C VAL A 408 33.29 8.46 -24.38
N PHE A 409 33.91 7.76 -25.33
CA PHE A 409 34.33 6.37 -25.16
C PHE A 409 35.85 6.30 -25.10
N ASN A 410 36.40 5.82 -23.99
CA ASN A 410 37.85 5.76 -23.73
C ASN A 410 38.60 7.08 -24.01
N GLY A 411 37.97 8.20 -23.66
CA GLY A 411 38.49 9.55 -23.86
C GLY A 411 38.35 10.11 -25.28
N VAL A 412 37.72 9.37 -26.20
CA VAL A 412 37.41 9.83 -27.56
C VAL A 412 35.96 10.32 -27.60
N GLU A 413 35.77 11.59 -28.00
CA GLU A 413 34.46 12.23 -28.05
C GLU A 413 33.76 12.03 -29.41
N HIS A 414 32.47 11.69 -29.34
CA HIS A 414 31.54 11.58 -30.46
C HIS A 414 30.32 12.47 -30.16
N GLN A 415 29.81 13.14 -31.19
CA GLN A 415 28.63 14.01 -31.07
C GLN A 415 27.54 13.53 -32.02
N PHE A 416 26.32 13.47 -31.51
CA PHE A 416 25.15 13.06 -32.26
C PHE A 416 24.05 14.10 -32.17
N ASP A 417 23.31 14.29 -33.26
CA ASP A 417 22.20 15.23 -33.29
C ASP A 417 21.06 14.68 -32.40
N ALA A 418 20.76 15.41 -31.32
CA ALA A 418 19.75 15.03 -30.34
C ALA A 418 18.32 14.97 -30.92
N SER A 419 18.09 15.56 -32.08
CA SER A 419 16.82 15.41 -32.82
C SER A 419 16.70 14.08 -33.58
N THR A 420 17.77 13.29 -33.64
CA THR A 420 17.85 12.08 -34.45
C THR A 420 18.18 10.82 -33.64
N ILE A 421 18.73 10.96 -32.44
CA ILE A 421 19.08 9.83 -31.59
C ILE A 421 18.05 9.71 -30.49
N GLU A 422 17.51 8.51 -30.35
CA GLU A 422 16.48 8.15 -29.37
C GLU A 422 16.99 7.11 -28.39
N SER A 423 17.98 6.30 -28.79
CA SER A 423 18.60 5.30 -27.91
C SER A 423 20.11 5.22 -28.08
N ILE A 424 20.81 4.95 -26.98
CA ILE A 424 22.24 4.66 -26.94
C ILE A 424 22.42 3.40 -26.11
N ALA A 425 23.19 2.44 -26.62
CA ALA A 425 23.52 1.21 -25.91
C ALA A 425 25.04 1.06 -25.81
N PHE A 426 25.54 0.78 -24.62
CA PHE A 426 26.93 0.44 -24.35
C PHE A 426 27.03 -0.97 -23.78
N SER A 427 27.99 -1.76 -24.27
CA SER A 427 28.33 -3.10 -23.76
C SER A 427 29.78 -3.08 -23.32
N GLY A 428 30.07 -3.22 -22.02
CA GLY A 428 31.43 -3.15 -21.46
C GLY A 428 32.34 -4.29 -21.93
N GLY A 429 31.82 -5.52 -21.96
CA GLY A 429 32.57 -6.69 -22.43
C GLY A 429 33.34 -7.38 -21.30
N ASP A 430 34.62 -7.67 -21.54
CA ASP A 430 35.51 -8.22 -20.51
C ASP A 430 36.33 -7.07 -19.92
N GLY A 431 36.41 -6.94 -18.59
CA GLY A 431 37.16 -5.85 -17.99
C GLY A 431 36.64 -5.49 -16.61
N SER A 432 37.06 -4.35 -16.09
CA SER A 432 36.34 -3.62 -15.03
C SER A 432 35.88 -2.29 -15.59
N ASP A 433 34.63 -2.26 -16.03
CA ASP A 433 34.13 -1.22 -16.92
C ASP A 433 33.33 -0.16 -16.16
N GLN A 434 33.40 1.08 -16.66
CA GLN A 434 32.75 2.23 -16.04
C GLN A 434 31.78 2.92 -17.01
N VAL A 435 30.59 3.22 -16.48
CA VAL A 435 29.59 4.07 -17.14
C VAL A 435 29.33 5.33 -16.30
N ILE A 436 29.37 6.48 -16.96
CA ILE A 436 28.98 7.77 -16.41
C ILE A 436 27.86 8.35 -17.28
N LEU A 437 26.65 8.48 -16.73
CA LEU A 437 25.50 9.03 -17.43
C LEU A 437 25.12 10.36 -16.78
N VAL A 438 25.10 11.42 -17.59
CA VAL A 438 24.70 12.76 -17.14
C VAL A 438 23.46 13.15 -17.91
N SER A 439 22.33 13.25 -17.22
CA SER A 439 21.03 13.56 -17.81
C SER A 439 20.86 15.06 -18.09
N ASP A 440 19.72 15.44 -18.65
CA ASP A 440 19.41 16.84 -18.95
C ASP A 440 18.67 17.52 -17.78
N GLY A 441 17.93 18.60 -18.05
CA GLY A 441 17.23 19.34 -17.01
C GLY A 441 15.75 18.97 -16.84
N GLY A 442 15.28 17.97 -17.60
CA GLY A 442 13.94 17.39 -17.52
C GLY A 442 13.85 16.32 -16.44
N ASP A 443 12.68 15.68 -16.35
CA ASP A 443 12.45 14.58 -15.41
C ASP A 443 13.05 13.29 -15.98
N ASP A 444 13.96 12.68 -15.25
CA ASP A 444 14.70 11.49 -15.67
C ASP A 444 14.44 10.31 -14.73
N THR A 445 14.41 9.10 -15.29
CA THR A 445 14.35 7.85 -14.50
C THR A 445 15.56 6.98 -14.77
N VAL A 446 16.16 6.38 -13.75
CA VAL A 446 17.25 5.41 -13.93
C VAL A 446 17.00 4.12 -13.17
N LEU A 447 17.24 3.00 -13.84
CA LEU A 447 17.31 1.66 -13.26
C LEU A 447 18.78 1.22 -13.22
N ILE A 448 19.28 0.90 -12.04
CA ILE A 448 20.65 0.47 -11.80
C ILE A 448 20.63 -0.94 -11.19
N ARG A 449 21.31 -1.88 -11.83
CA ARG A 449 21.57 -3.24 -11.35
C ARG A 449 23.08 -3.39 -11.12
N PRO A 450 23.55 -4.44 -10.41
CA PRO A 450 24.97 -4.65 -10.14
C PRO A 450 25.89 -4.45 -11.35
N THR A 451 25.47 -4.90 -12.53
CA THR A 451 26.28 -4.86 -13.75
C THR A 451 25.60 -4.19 -14.94
N SER A 452 24.50 -3.47 -14.73
CA SER A 452 23.81 -2.76 -15.83
C SER A 452 23.07 -1.51 -15.36
N VAL A 453 22.83 -0.60 -16.30
CA VAL A 453 22.12 0.66 -16.09
C VAL A 453 21.23 0.99 -17.28
N GLU A 454 20.05 1.52 -17.00
CA GLU A 454 19.11 2.04 -18.00
C GLU A 454 18.63 3.41 -17.53
N LEU A 455 19.10 4.47 -18.18
CA LEU A 455 18.65 5.85 -18.01
C LEU A 455 17.61 6.17 -19.06
N THR A 456 16.48 6.72 -18.65
CA THR A 456 15.43 7.20 -19.54
C THR A 456 15.14 8.67 -19.22
N GLY A 457 15.49 9.55 -20.17
CA GLY A 457 15.19 10.97 -20.11
C GLY A 457 14.09 11.39 -21.09
N GLN A 458 13.86 12.70 -21.23
CA GLN A 458 12.71 13.23 -21.98
C GLN A 458 12.63 12.76 -23.45
N ASN A 459 13.78 12.53 -24.12
CA ASN A 459 13.82 12.07 -25.52
C ASN A 459 15.00 11.11 -25.80
N ILE A 460 15.58 10.50 -24.77
CA ILE A 460 16.75 9.65 -24.92
C ILE A 460 16.70 8.50 -23.93
N GLU A 461 17.01 7.31 -24.41
CA GLU A 461 17.22 6.11 -23.61
C GLU A 461 18.69 5.71 -23.69
N VAL A 462 19.34 5.46 -22.55
CA VAL A 462 20.74 5.05 -22.50
C VAL A 462 20.88 3.78 -21.66
N ARG A 463 21.33 2.71 -22.31
CA ARG A 463 21.59 1.41 -21.68
C ARG A 463 23.09 1.15 -21.60
N GLY A 464 23.53 0.62 -20.47
CA GLY A 464 24.87 0.10 -20.25
C GLY A 464 24.78 -1.31 -19.68
N ASP A 465 25.39 -2.28 -20.33
CA ASP A 465 25.47 -3.68 -19.89
C ASP A 465 26.93 -4.10 -19.66
N ALA A 466 27.15 -5.08 -18.77
CA ALA A 466 28.47 -5.58 -18.38
C ALA A 466 29.38 -4.47 -17.82
N VAL A 467 28.89 -3.72 -16.82
CA VAL A 467 29.59 -2.55 -16.24
C VAL A 467 29.56 -2.57 -14.71
N GLU A 468 30.72 -2.61 -14.05
CA GLU A 468 30.81 -2.74 -12.59
C GLU A 468 30.79 -1.40 -11.85
N ALA A 469 31.15 -0.31 -12.53
CA ALA A 469 31.18 1.04 -11.95
C ALA A 469 30.17 1.96 -12.66
N ILE A 470 29.09 2.31 -11.99
CA ILE A 470 28.00 3.10 -12.57
C ILE A 470 27.87 4.42 -11.80
N VAL A 471 27.92 5.54 -12.51
CA VAL A 471 27.63 6.87 -11.97
C VAL A 471 26.55 7.51 -12.82
N VAL A 472 25.47 7.97 -12.19
CA VAL A 472 24.36 8.64 -12.86
C VAL A 472 24.11 9.97 -12.17
N GLU A 473 24.09 11.05 -12.94
CA GLU A 473 23.90 12.43 -12.44
C GLU A 473 22.67 13.07 -13.10
N GLY A 474 21.64 13.32 -12.28
CA GLY A 474 20.47 14.13 -12.61
C GLY A 474 20.79 15.62 -12.62
N ASN A 475 20.31 16.38 -13.62
CA ASN A 475 20.64 17.80 -13.81
C ASN A 475 19.42 18.74 -13.78
N GLY A 476 18.38 18.38 -13.05
CA GLY A 476 17.18 19.19 -12.88
C GLY A 476 15.96 18.31 -12.75
N GLY A 477 14.79 18.81 -13.15
CA GLY A 477 13.58 18.01 -13.14
C GLY A 477 13.17 17.43 -11.79
N PHE A 478 12.31 16.41 -11.88
CA PHE A 478 11.89 15.56 -10.79
C PHE A 478 12.35 14.12 -11.06
N ASP A 479 13.54 13.79 -10.58
CA ASP A 479 14.27 12.61 -11.02
C ASP A 479 14.05 11.40 -10.08
N ARG A 480 14.00 10.19 -10.66
CA ARG A 480 13.86 8.92 -9.90
C ARG A 480 14.94 7.89 -10.23
N ALA A 481 15.62 7.38 -9.20
CA ALA A 481 16.54 6.25 -9.33
C ALA A 481 16.00 5.00 -8.62
N THR A 482 16.14 3.85 -9.27
CA THR A 482 15.88 2.52 -8.70
C THR A 482 17.17 1.71 -8.76
N MET A 483 17.60 1.13 -7.63
CA MET A 483 18.87 0.40 -7.51
C MET A 483 18.64 -0.99 -6.90
N TYR A 484 19.37 -2.01 -7.37
CA TYR A 484 19.27 -3.40 -6.92
C TYR A 484 20.61 -3.93 -6.37
N ASP A 485 20.51 -4.80 -5.35
CA ASP A 485 21.64 -5.48 -4.71
C ASP A 485 22.20 -6.64 -5.56
N SER A 486 23.25 -7.24 -5.04
CA SER A 486 23.81 -8.51 -5.46
C SER A 486 23.53 -9.57 -4.39
N ALA A 487 23.81 -10.85 -4.68
CA ALA A 487 23.68 -11.92 -3.69
C ALA A 487 24.72 -11.89 -2.53
N GLY A 488 25.51 -10.81 -2.43
CA GLY A 488 26.58 -10.62 -1.46
C GLY A 488 26.21 -9.61 -0.37
N ASP A 489 27.10 -9.40 0.61
CA ASP A 489 26.90 -8.36 1.62
C ASP A 489 27.09 -6.96 1.01
N ASP A 490 26.00 -6.21 0.87
CA ASP A 490 25.99 -4.90 0.25
C ASP A 490 25.76 -3.76 1.25
N THR A 491 26.24 -2.57 0.91
CA THR A 491 26.16 -1.39 1.78
C THR A 491 25.72 -0.16 1.02
N LEU A 492 24.64 0.45 1.49
CA LEU A 492 24.09 1.70 0.99
C LEU A 492 24.41 2.87 1.93
N ARG A 493 24.78 4.02 1.35
CA ARG A 493 24.79 5.33 2.01
C ARG A 493 23.97 6.32 1.20
N ALA A 494 22.88 6.82 1.78
CA ALA A 494 21.98 7.76 1.11
C ALA A 494 21.97 9.12 1.83
N TYR A 495 22.29 10.17 1.09
CA TYR A 495 22.30 11.57 1.52
C TYR A 495 21.19 12.33 0.77
N GLU A 496 21.01 13.63 1.07
CA GLU A 496 20.03 14.46 0.36
C GLU A 496 20.33 14.64 -1.14
N ASP A 497 21.62 14.63 -1.52
CA ASP A 497 22.10 14.97 -2.86
C ASP A 497 22.63 13.78 -3.66
N ARG A 498 22.88 12.65 -2.99
CA ARG A 498 23.43 11.45 -3.62
C ARG A 498 23.16 10.18 -2.83
N VAL A 499 23.18 9.07 -3.56
CA VAL A 499 23.11 7.72 -3.02
C VAL A 499 24.28 6.90 -3.56
N GLU A 500 25.04 6.32 -2.64
CA GLU A 500 26.19 5.45 -2.91
C GLU A 500 25.81 4.02 -2.53
N PHE A 501 25.82 3.09 -3.49
CA PHE A 501 25.54 1.68 -3.24
C PHE A 501 26.72 0.82 -3.68
N THR A 502 27.24 -0.01 -2.78
CA THR A 502 28.46 -0.78 -3.02
C THR A 502 28.31 -2.21 -2.58
N GLY A 503 28.73 -3.12 -3.46
CA GLY A 503 28.92 -4.53 -3.18
C GLY A 503 30.34 -4.99 -3.43
N ALA A 504 30.58 -6.30 -3.35
CA ALA A 504 31.89 -6.88 -3.66
C ALA A 504 32.27 -6.72 -5.15
N GLU A 505 31.26 -6.76 -6.03
CA GLU A 505 31.42 -6.82 -7.49
C GLU A 505 30.98 -5.54 -8.20
N PHE A 506 30.37 -4.58 -7.49
CA PHE A 506 29.86 -3.34 -8.09
C PHE A 506 30.06 -2.10 -7.21
N ARG A 507 30.11 -0.94 -7.86
CA ARG A 507 29.99 0.39 -7.24
C ARG A 507 29.03 1.24 -8.06
N GLN A 508 27.98 1.71 -7.41
CA GLN A 508 26.96 2.54 -8.03
C GLN A 508 26.82 3.87 -7.27
N GLU A 509 26.61 4.94 -8.00
CA GLU A 509 26.33 6.26 -7.46
C GLU A 509 25.23 6.95 -8.27
N ALA A 510 24.15 7.37 -7.60
CA ALA A 510 23.09 8.20 -8.17
C ALA A 510 23.13 9.57 -7.50
N LYS A 511 23.30 10.65 -8.27
CA LYS A 511 23.41 12.03 -7.77
C LYS A 511 22.30 12.91 -8.34
N GLY A 512 21.78 13.82 -7.51
CA GLY A 512 20.78 14.80 -7.95
C GLY A 512 19.36 14.24 -8.12
N PHE A 513 19.08 13.02 -7.66
CA PHE A 513 17.77 12.39 -7.78
C PHE A 513 16.84 12.74 -6.60
N ASP A 514 15.62 13.20 -6.88
CA ASP A 514 14.61 13.54 -5.86
C ASP A 514 14.06 12.30 -5.14
N ARG A 515 13.97 11.17 -5.84
CA ARG A 515 13.50 9.90 -5.26
C ARG A 515 14.45 8.77 -5.59
N VAL A 516 14.97 8.09 -4.57
CA VAL A 516 15.81 6.91 -4.74
C VAL A 516 15.21 5.73 -4.01
N TYR A 517 14.98 4.64 -4.75
CA TYR A 517 14.49 3.37 -4.25
C TYR A 517 15.60 2.32 -4.37
N VAL A 518 15.93 1.64 -3.28
CA VAL A 518 16.97 0.61 -3.26
C VAL A 518 16.41 -0.69 -2.71
N TYR A 519 16.58 -1.77 -3.46
CA TYR A 519 16.04 -3.09 -3.15
C TYR A 519 17.19 -4.06 -2.84
N ALA A 520 17.11 -4.74 -1.70
CA ALA A 520 17.96 -5.86 -1.33
C ALA A 520 17.15 -7.17 -1.40
N GLU A 521 17.21 -7.86 -2.54
CA GLU A 521 16.35 -9.01 -2.87
C GLU A 521 17.15 -10.29 -3.17
N GLU A 522 18.43 -10.19 -3.53
CA GLU A 522 19.27 -11.33 -3.96
C GLU A 522 19.96 -12.04 -2.77
N GLY A 523 19.77 -11.52 -1.56
CA GLY A 523 20.28 -12.06 -0.30
C GLY A 523 21.69 -11.58 0.04
N GLY A 524 22.09 -11.72 1.29
CA GLY A 524 23.29 -11.04 1.80
C GLY A 524 23.04 -10.62 3.25
N SER A 525 24.00 -9.93 3.88
CA SER A 525 23.74 -9.20 5.10
C SER A 525 23.83 -7.69 4.90
N ASP A 526 22.79 -7.16 4.28
CA ASP A 526 22.78 -5.83 3.69
C ASP A 526 22.51 -4.73 4.71
N ARG A 527 23.18 -3.59 4.51
CA ARG A 527 23.09 -2.46 5.44
C ARG A 527 22.82 -1.15 4.73
N ALA A 528 21.81 -0.43 5.21
CA ALA A 528 21.52 0.92 4.74
C ALA A 528 21.83 1.96 5.80
N HIS A 529 22.49 3.05 5.38
CA HIS A 529 22.72 4.24 6.17
C HIS A 529 22.06 5.45 5.48
N LEU A 530 21.06 6.06 6.13
CA LEU A 530 20.30 7.20 5.62
C LEU A 530 20.62 8.46 6.43
N TYR A 531 20.98 9.55 5.76
CA TYR A 531 21.37 10.82 6.39
C TYR A 531 20.37 11.93 6.06
N ASP A 532 20.08 12.77 7.06
CA ASP A 532 19.14 13.89 6.97
C ASP A 532 19.69 15.07 6.15
N SER A 533 18.80 16.03 5.89
CA SER A 533 19.13 17.36 5.39
C SER A 533 19.21 18.35 6.56
N ALA A 534 19.57 19.61 6.28
CA ALA A 534 19.44 20.69 7.26
C ALA A 534 17.97 21.15 7.50
N GLY A 535 17.00 20.50 6.85
CA GLY A 535 15.57 20.77 6.92
C GLY A 535 14.87 20.00 8.05
N ASN A 536 13.54 19.92 8.01
CA ASN A 536 12.81 19.03 8.92
C ASN A 536 12.52 17.72 8.19
N ASP A 537 13.11 16.65 8.67
CA ASP A 537 13.09 15.35 7.99
C ASP A 537 12.24 14.32 8.74
N ARG A 538 11.79 13.32 7.98
CA ARG A 538 10.96 12.22 8.48
C ARG A 538 11.57 10.88 8.12
N PHE A 539 11.81 10.07 9.15
CA PHE A 539 12.18 8.67 9.01
C PHE A 539 10.99 7.75 9.29
N TYR A 540 10.79 6.75 8.43
CA TYR A 540 9.87 5.64 8.66
C TYR A 540 10.67 4.33 8.67
N GLY A 541 10.66 3.60 9.78
CA GLY A 541 11.26 2.27 9.89
C GLY A 541 10.18 1.21 10.09
N ARG A 542 9.87 0.45 9.04
CA ARG A 542 8.91 -0.67 9.07
C ARG A 542 9.66 -2.00 8.91
N PRO A 543 9.00 -3.15 9.13
CA PRO A 543 9.63 -4.44 8.89
C PRO A 543 9.99 -4.70 7.41
N SER A 544 9.14 -4.27 6.47
CA SER A 544 9.35 -4.51 5.03
C SER A 544 10.22 -3.44 4.35
N TYR A 545 10.17 -2.20 4.80
CA TYR A 545 10.95 -1.11 4.21
C TYR A 545 11.29 -0.04 5.24
N ALA A 546 12.27 0.79 4.92
CA ALA A 546 12.53 2.03 5.63
C ALA A 546 12.69 3.19 4.64
N SER A 547 12.39 4.40 5.08
CA SER A 547 12.61 5.60 4.28
C SER A 547 13.01 6.80 5.12
N LEU A 548 13.83 7.66 4.54
CA LEU A 548 14.17 8.98 5.08
C LEU A 548 13.84 10.02 4.00
N SER A 549 13.10 11.05 4.38
CA SER A 549 12.61 12.05 3.44
C SER A 549 12.61 13.45 4.02
N GLY A 550 12.95 14.40 3.16
CA GLY A 550 12.88 15.83 3.40
C GLY A 550 11.98 16.54 2.42
N THR A 551 12.15 17.85 2.26
CA THR A 551 11.35 18.64 1.31
C THR A 551 11.72 18.37 -0.15
N ALA A 552 12.95 17.96 -0.42
CA ALA A 552 13.52 17.83 -1.76
C ALA A 552 14.08 16.43 -2.07
N PHE A 553 13.98 15.48 -1.14
CA PHE A 553 14.50 14.13 -1.36
C PHE A 553 13.65 13.07 -0.64
N ASN A 554 13.61 11.87 -1.20
CA ASN A 554 13.05 10.67 -0.58
C ASN A 554 13.94 9.47 -0.88
N ASN A 555 14.63 8.97 0.14
CA ASN A 555 15.45 7.77 0.04
C ASN A 555 14.70 6.61 0.71
N ARG A 556 14.27 5.63 -0.06
CA ARG A 556 13.57 4.42 0.40
C ARG A 556 14.42 3.18 0.16
N VAL A 557 14.48 2.31 1.16
CA VAL A 557 15.21 1.05 1.13
C VAL A 557 14.29 -0.09 1.52
N GLU A 558 14.39 -1.22 0.82
CA GLU A 558 13.54 -2.40 0.99
C GLU A 558 14.40 -3.65 1.03
N GLY A 559 14.05 -4.61 1.89
CA GLY A 559 14.78 -5.89 2.03
C GLY A 559 16.09 -5.86 2.84
N PHE A 560 16.59 -4.68 3.23
CA PHE A 560 17.82 -4.57 4.02
C PHE A 560 17.68 -5.15 5.44
N ASP A 561 18.60 -6.06 5.81
CA ASP A 561 18.70 -6.66 7.16
C ASP A 561 18.74 -5.60 8.28
N ARG A 562 19.47 -4.51 8.03
CA ARG A 562 19.74 -3.45 9.02
C ARG A 562 19.70 -2.08 8.37
N VAL A 563 18.82 -1.22 8.89
CA VAL A 563 18.73 0.18 8.48
C VAL A 563 19.11 1.11 9.64
N TYR A 564 19.98 2.06 9.34
CA TYR A 564 20.45 3.10 10.25
C TYR A 564 20.10 4.46 9.68
N SER A 565 19.39 5.31 10.43
CA SER A 565 19.13 6.71 10.07
C SER A 565 19.78 7.69 11.04
N TYR A 566 20.24 8.82 10.51
CA TYR A 566 20.98 9.84 11.24
C TYR A 566 20.38 11.22 10.98
N ALA A 567 19.97 11.91 12.04
CA ALA A 567 19.59 13.32 12.05
C ALA A 567 20.72 14.16 12.67
N GLU A 568 21.66 14.62 11.85
CA GLU A 568 22.88 15.33 12.27
C GLU A 568 23.05 16.70 11.59
N ALA A 569 22.36 16.97 10.49
CA ALA A 569 22.45 18.21 9.72
C ALA A 569 21.56 19.34 10.30
N GLY A 570 20.67 18.98 11.22
CA GLY A 570 19.86 19.89 12.03
C GLY A 570 18.47 20.07 11.43
N GLY A 571 17.50 20.45 12.26
CA GLY A 571 16.09 20.34 11.87
C GLY A 571 15.20 20.22 13.10
N GLN A 572 13.92 19.94 12.88
CA GLN A 572 13.04 19.33 13.87
C GLN A 572 12.59 17.97 13.33
N ASP A 573 13.40 16.95 13.57
CA ASP A 573 13.30 15.69 12.86
C ASP A 573 12.45 14.68 13.60
N THR A 574 11.68 13.89 12.85
CA THR A 574 10.76 12.90 13.42
C THR A 574 11.00 11.51 12.87
N ALA A 575 11.15 10.52 13.77
CA ALA A 575 11.24 9.11 13.42
C ALA A 575 9.96 8.35 13.82
N TYR A 576 9.45 7.53 12.92
CA TYR A 576 8.33 6.62 13.13
C TYR A 576 8.80 5.17 12.98
N PHE A 577 8.41 4.31 13.91
CA PHE A 577 8.71 2.88 13.90
C PHE A 577 7.43 2.05 13.98
N TYR A 578 7.39 0.92 13.26
CA TYR A 578 6.23 0.03 13.19
C TYR A 578 6.65 -1.42 13.41
N ASP A 579 5.78 -2.19 14.04
CA ASP A 579 5.94 -3.61 14.35
C ASP A 579 5.68 -4.54 13.17
N SER A 580 6.08 -5.79 13.37
CA SER A 580 5.68 -6.95 12.58
C SER A 580 4.49 -7.66 13.26
N SER A 581 4.00 -8.75 12.69
CA SER A 581 3.01 -9.61 13.38
C SER A 581 3.63 -10.54 14.44
N GLY A 582 4.95 -10.49 14.60
CA GLY A 582 5.71 -11.26 15.59
C GLY A 582 5.96 -10.45 16.86
N ASN A 583 6.76 -11.00 17.77
CA ASN A 583 7.15 -10.27 18.98
C ASN A 583 8.27 -9.27 18.67
N ASP A 584 8.01 -8.00 18.93
CA ASP A 584 8.89 -6.90 18.63
C ASP A 584 9.41 -6.20 19.89
N ARG A 585 10.58 -5.57 19.75
CA ARG A 585 11.18 -4.76 20.81
C ARG A 585 11.53 -3.38 20.32
N PHE A 586 11.12 -2.38 21.09
CA PHE A 586 11.48 -0.99 20.89
C PHE A 586 12.32 -0.47 22.07
N TYR A 587 13.42 0.22 21.78
CA TYR A 587 14.24 0.93 22.77
C TYR A 587 14.36 2.39 22.36
N ALA A 588 13.95 3.33 23.21
CA ALA A 588 14.22 4.76 23.05
C ALA A 588 15.30 5.20 24.04
N ARG A 589 16.56 5.25 23.60
CA ARG A 589 17.71 5.70 24.40
C ARG A 589 18.12 7.11 24.01
N PRO A 590 18.72 7.91 24.90
CA PRO A 590 19.10 9.30 24.59
C PRO A 590 19.91 9.51 23.31
N GLN A 591 20.75 8.53 22.93
CA GLN A 591 21.59 8.62 21.73
C GLN A 591 20.90 8.07 20.47
N HIS A 592 20.04 7.06 20.60
CA HIS A 592 19.39 6.41 19.47
C HIS A 592 18.13 5.66 19.90
N SER A 593 17.22 5.46 18.97
CA SER A 593 16.07 4.59 19.12
C SER A 593 16.17 3.39 18.18
N THR A 594 15.74 2.22 18.62
CA THR A 594 15.77 0.99 17.81
C THR A 594 14.44 0.28 17.87
N MET A 595 13.96 -0.22 16.74
CA MET A 595 12.89 -1.21 16.67
C MET A 595 13.40 -2.45 15.92
N SER A 596 13.14 -3.62 16.46
CA SER A 596 13.60 -4.87 15.86
C SER A 596 12.69 -6.04 16.21
N GLY A 597 12.55 -6.94 15.25
CA GLY A 597 11.84 -8.21 15.37
C GLY A 597 12.56 -9.32 14.64
N MET A 598 11.82 -10.36 14.25
CA MET A 598 12.37 -11.41 13.40
C MET A 598 12.56 -10.88 11.99
N GLY A 599 13.80 -10.86 11.49
CA GLY A 599 14.12 -10.52 10.10
C GLY A 599 14.30 -9.04 9.79
N TYR A 600 14.22 -8.13 10.77
CA TYR A 600 14.47 -6.71 10.54
C TYR A 600 15.07 -5.99 11.75
N TYR A 601 15.84 -4.94 11.48
CA TYR A 601 16.43 -4.07 12.49
C TYR A 601 16.48 -2.62 11.97
N ASN A 602 15.75 -1.73 12.62
CA ASN A 602 15.73 -0.30 12.33
C ASN A 602 16.30 0.49 13.50
N GLN A 603 17.26 1.38 13.25
CA GLN A 603 17.82 2.30 14.24
C GLN A 603 17.78 3.73 13.72
N SER A 604 17.38 4.69 14.56
CA SER A 604 17.45 6.12 14.29
C SER A 604 18.27 6.83 15.37
N ALA A 605 19.13 7.78 14.99
CA ALA A 605 19.94 8.59 15.88
C ALA A 605 19.73 10.08 15.59
N GLY A 606 19.74 10.92 16.63
CA GLY A 606 19.65 12.38 16.49
C GLY A 606 18.24 12.99 16.40
N PHE A 607 17.20 12.20 16.12
CA PHE A 607 15.83 12.70 15.95
C PHE A 607 15.22 13.29 17.23
N ASP A 608 14.61 14.48 17.13
CA ASP A 608 13.97 15.19 18.24
C ASP A 608 12.73 14.47 18.78
N ARG A 609 11.96 13.86 17.86
CA ARG A 609 10.72 13.16 18.16
C ARG A 609 10.75 11.75 17.62
N VAL A 610 10.38 10.80 18.46
CA VAL A 610 10.30 9.38 18.07
C VAL A 610 8.94 8.82 18.44
N TYR A 611 8.30 8.15 17.49
CA TYR A 611 7.03 7.46 17.66
C TYR A 611 7.23 5.99 17.30
N ALA A 612 6.70 5.08 18.12
CA ALA A 612 6.66 3.65 17.80
C ALA A 612 5.26 3.09 17.99
N TYR A 613 4.84 2.21 17.09
CA TYR A 613 3.51 1.61 17.09
C TYR A 613 3.64 0.09 17.05
N ALA A 614 2.90 -0.58 17.94
CA ALA A 614 2.67 -2.01 17.91
C ALA A 614 1.17 -2.26 17.62
N THR A 615 0.85 -2.74 16.41
CA THR A 615 -0.52 -2.82 15.88
C THR A 615 -0.82 -4.11 15.11
N LEU A 616 0.18 -4.90 14.72
CA LEU A 616 0.03 -6.06 13.84
C LEU A 616 0.01 -7.40 14.60
N GLY A 617 -0.03 -7.34 15.94
CA GLY A 617 -0.09 -8.49 16.83
C GLY A 617 1.31 -8.97 17.24
N GLY A 618 1.40 -9.76 18.31
CA GLY A 618 2.68 -10.07 18.94
C GLY A 618 2.58 -9.95 20.45
N SER A 619 3.71 -10.12 21.14
CA SER A 619 3.89 -9.71 22.53
C SER A 619 5.03 -8.71 22.58
N ASP A 620 4.68 -7.43 22.53
CA ASP A 620 5.60 -6.36 22.18
C ASP A 620 6.05 -5.58 23.40
N GLU A 621 7.36 -5.28 23.45
CA GLU A 621 7.97 -4.61 24.59
C GLU A 621 8.64 -3.29 24.17
N ALA A 622 8.31 -2.21 24.88
CA ALA A 622 8.96 -0.91 24.74
C ALA A 622 9.77 -0.54 25.99
N TYR A 623 10.97 -0.03 25.77
CA TYR A 623 11.92 0.40 26.79
C TYR A 623 12.29 1.88 26.58
N LEU A 624 11.90 2.74 27.52
CA LEU A 624 12.08 4.19 27.44
C LEU A 624 13.13 4.66 28.47
N TYR A 625 14.09 5.48 28.06
CA TYR A 625 15.17 5.95 28.93
C TYR A 625 15.20 7.48 29.00
N ASP A 626 15.45 8.01 30.20
CA ASP A 626 15.55 9.43 30.50
C ASP A 626 16.76 10.10 29.85
N THR A 627 16.67 11.42 29.69
CA THR A 627 17.80 12.29 29.36
C THR A 627 18.45 12.83 30.65
N PRO A 628 19.64 13.43 30.60
CA PRO A 628 20.14 14.21 31.74
C PRO A 628 19.23 15.41 32.01
N GLY A 629 18.75 15.59 33.24
CA GLY A 629 17.85 16.67 33.61
C GLY A 629 16.55 16.16 34.22
N ASN A 630 15.50 16.99 34.23
CA ASN A 630 14.19 16.55 34.75
C ASN A 630 13.36 15.99 33.59
N ASP A 631 12.95 14.74 33.73
CA ASP A 631 12.20 14.01 32.72
C ASP A 631 10.79 13.63 33.21
N TYR A 632 9.88 13.42 32.26
CA TYR A 632 8.48 13.14 32.52
C TYR A 632 8.07 11.89 31.73
N PHE A 633 7.70 10.84 32.46
CA PHE A 633 7.09 9.63 31.92
C PHE A 633 5.57 9.66 32.14
N HIS A 634 4.80 9.36 31.10
CA HIS A 634 3.36 9.15 31.17
C HIS A 634 3.05 7.75 30.64
N GLY A 635 2.53 6.86 31.48
CA GLY A 635 2.02 5.54 31.10
C GLY A 635 0.51 5.50 31.17
N ARG A 636 -0.14 5.08 30.09
CA ARG A 636 -1.59 4.84 29.98
C ARG A 636 -1.82 3.43 29.42
N ALA A 637 -3.06 2.97 29.43
CA ALA A 637 -3.42 1.64 28.95
C ALA A 637 -3.00 1.34 27.50
N THR A 638 -3.10 2.32 26.58
CA THR A 638 -2.83 2.12 25.14
C THR A 638 -1.67 2.95 24.60
N GLU A 639 -1.11 3.83 25.41
CA GLU A 639 -0.08 4.79 25.01
C GLU A 639 0.83 5.11 26.20
N ALA A 640 2.12 5.22 25.93
CA ALA A 640 3.08 5.76 26.89
C ALA A 640 4.03 6.74 26.21
N SER A 641 4.60 7.66 26.99
CA SER A 641 5.61 8.59 26.50
C SER A 641 6.63 8.94 27.57
N ILE A 642 7.83 9.28 27.11
CA ILE A 642 8.86 9.93 27.93
C ILE A 642 9.30 11.21 27.25
N SER A 643 9.50 12.27 28.03
CA SER A 643 9.93 13.57 27.53
C SER A 643 10.98 14.18 28.44
N GLY A 644 12.00 14.76 27.82
CA GLY A 644 13.14 15.38 28.48
C GLY A 644 13.62 16.59 27.72
N THR A 645 14.85 17.03 27.98
CA THR A 645 15.41 18.20 27.29
C THR A 645 15.65 17.86 25.82
N ASN A 646 14.96 18.56 24.90
CA ASN A 646 15.07 18.40 23.45
C ASN A 646 14.86 16.96 22.95
N ARG A 647 14.06 16.15 23.66
CA ARG A 647 13.76 14.78 23.23
C ARG A 647 12.38 14.35 23.69
N TYR A 648 11.65 13.71 22.77
CA TYR A 648 10.33 13.15 23.02
C TYR A 648 10.23 11.76 22.39
N ALA A 649 9.80 10.76 23.17
CA ALA A 649 9.47 9.44 22.65
C ALA A 649 8.05 9.03 23.08
N ASN A 650 7.27 8.51 22.14
CA ASN A 650 5.91 8.04 22.34
C ASN A 650 5.76 6.64 21.76
N VAL A 651 5.09 5.76 22.50
CA VAL A 651 4.86 4.37 22.11
C VAL A 651 3.39 4.04 22.27
N ARG A 652 2.80 3.33 21.31
CA ARG A 652 1.38 2.95 21.31
C ARG A 652 1.20 1.48 21.01
N GLY A 653 0.24 0.85 21.68
CA GLY A 653 -0.16 -0.54 21.44
C GLY A 653 0.77 -1.62 22.00
N PHE A 654 1.92 -1.26 22.59
CA PHE A 654 2.83 -2.23 23.22
C PHE A 654 2.20 -2.85 24.48
N ASP A 655 2.23 -4.18 24.59
CA ASP A 655 1.73 -4.90 25.78
C ASP A 655 2.46 -4.51 27.05
N ARG A 656 3.76 -4.23 26.92
CA ARG A 656 4.64 -3.91 28.04
C ARG A 656 5.51 -2.70 27.76
N VAL A 657 5.38 -1.67 28.60
CA VAL A 657 6.23 -0.48 28.56
C VAL A 657 7.03 -0.36 29.85
N SER A 658 8.34 -0.22 29.73
CA SER A 658 9.26 -0.02 30.86
C SER A 658 10.06 1.27 30.70
N ALA A 659 9.94 2.19 31.64
CA ALA A 659 10.68 3.45 31.69
C ALA A 659 11.77 3.43 32.78
N TYR A 660 12.93 4.01 32.47
CA TYR A 660 14.08 4.08 33.37
C TYR A 660 14.60 5.50 33.48
N ALA A 661 14.71 5.99 34.71
CA ALA A 661 15.33 7.26 35.07
C ALA A 661 16.64 7.00 35.84
N ASP A 662 17.76 6.97 35.12
CA ASP A 662 19.10 6.68 35.68
C ASP A 662 20.13 7.79 35.33
N SER A 663 19.74 8.83 34.60
CA SER A 663 20.61 9.88 34.06
C SER A 663 20.67 11.16 34.91
N GLY A 664 19.93 11.18 36.02
CA GLY A 664 19.96 12.20 37.06
C GLY A 664 19.03 13.38 36.76
N GLY A 665 18.36 13.87 37.79
CA GLY A 665 17.20 14.73 37.60
C GLY A 665 16.36 14.81 38.86
N ILE A 666 15.21 15.48 38.76
CA ILE A 666 14.04 15.19 39.59
C ILE A 666 12.94 14.72 38.63
N ASP A 667 12.86 13.41 38.47
CA ASP A 667 12.09 12.77 37.42
C ASP A 667 10.68 12.40 37.89
N ARG A 668 9.71 12.51 36.99
CA ARG A 668 8.29 12.30 37.30
C ARG A 668 7.67 11.22 36.45
N ALA A 669 6.99 10.26 37.08
CA ALA A 669 6.19 9.26 36.41
C ALA A 669 4.70 9.45 36.74
N TYR A 670 3.86 9.46 35.71
CA TYR A 670 2.42 9.51 35.81
C TYR A 670 1.84 8.23 35.21
N PHE A 671 1.01 7.53 35.98
CA PHE A 671 0.29 6.34 35.57
C PHE A 671 -1.20 6.64 35.51
N HIS A 672 -1.85 6.24 34.42
CA HIS A 672 -3.29 6.35 34.22
C HIS A 672 -3.86 4.97 33.92
N ASP A 673 -4.93 4.63 34.62
CA ASP A 673 -5.66 3.38 34.51
C ASP A 673 -6.35 3.20 33.14
N SER A 674 -6.96 2.04 32.98
CA SER A 674 -7.92 1.75 31.91
C SER A 674 -9.35 2.03 32.41
N GLY A 675 -10.38 1.69 31.62
CA GLY A 675 -11.77 1.70 32.13
C GLY A 675 -12.18 0.42 32.86
N GLY A 676 -11.25 -0.52 33.05
CA GLY A 676 -11.46 -1.79 33.74
C GLY A 676 -10.79 -1.80 35.11
N ASN A 677 -10.73 -2.98 35.76
CA ASN A 677 -10.08 -3.08 37.07
C ASN A 677 -8.56 -3.12 36.91
N ASP A 678 -7.90 -2.19 37.57
CA ASP A 678 -6.47 -1.95 37.47
C ASP A 678 -5.75 -2.07 38.81
N ARG A 679 -4.46 -2.37 38.74
CA ARG A 679 -3.60 -2.50 39.90
C ARG A 679 -2.38 -1.59 39.77
N PHE A 680 -2.22 -0.70 40.75
CA PHE A 680 -1.01 0.10 40.93
C PHE A 680 -0.13 -0.44 42.06
N ASN A 681 1.18 -0.48 41.85
CA ASN A 681 2.19 -0.82 42.86
C ASN A 681 3.28 0.26 42.86
N GLY A 682 3.33 1.09 43.88
CA GLY A 682 4.34 2.13 44.06
C GLY A 682 5.30 1.78 45.18
N ARG A 683 6.60 1.79 44.88
CA ARG A 683 7.70 1.57 45.84
C ARG A 683 8.75 2.67 45.69
N PRO A 684 9.65 2.85 46.66
CA PRO A 684 10.64 3.93 46.63
C PRO A 684 11.57 3.90 45.41
N THR A 685 11.79 2.73 44.80
CA THR A 685 12.72 2.56 43.68
C THR A 685 12.06 2.31 42.33
N TYR A 686 10.79 1.88 42.33
CA TYR A 686 10.05 1.59 41.10
C TYR A 686 8.55 1.63 41.36
N ALA A 687 7.79 1.84 40.29
CA ALA A 687 6.34 1.69 40.30
C ALA A 687 5.88 0.92 39.06
N SER A 688 4.71 0.30 39.16
CA SER A 688 4.04 -0.34 38.02
C SER A 688 2.54 -0.17 38.08
N MET A 689 1.91 -0.13 36.91
CA MET A 689 0.46 -0.20 36.75
C MET A 689 0.13 -1.29 35.73
N SER A 690 -0.89 -2.08 36.01
CA SER A 690 -1.30 -3.20 35.16
C SER A 690 -2.80 -3.39 35.17
N GLY A 691 -3.35 -3.70 34.01
CA GLY A 691 -4.72 -4.11 33.80
C GLY A 691 -4.82 -5.22 32.76
N VAL A 692 -6.02 -5.42 32.23
CA VAL A 692 -6.22 -6.37 31.12
C VAL A 692 -5.51 -5.84 29.88
N GLY A 693 -4.56 -6.60 29.35
CA GLY A 693 -3.90 -6.32 28.07
C GLY A 693 -2.81 -5.24 28.11
N TYR A 694 -2.41 -4.73 29.29
CA TYR A 694 -1.29 -3.78 29.37
C TYR A 694 -0.52 -3.85 30.69
N TYR A 695 0.77 -3.53 30.62
CA TYR A 695 1.66 -3.38 31.76
C TYR A 695 2.62 -2.20 31.58
N SER A 696 2.55 -1.22 32.48
CA SER A 696 3.48 -0.10 32.55
C SER A 696 4.38 -0.21 33.78
N TYR A 697 5.67 0.03 33.61
CA TYR A 697 6.68 0.00 34.68
C TYR A 697 7.58 1.23 34.59
N ALA A 698 7.90 1.83 35.73
CA ALA A 698 8.81 2.96 35.82
C ALA A 698 9.79 2.75 36.97
N ARG A 699 11.08 2.90 36.73
CA ARG A 699 12.15 2.74 37.73
C ARG A 699 12.99 4.00 37.81
N GLY A 700 13.38 4.36 39.04
CA GLY A 700 14.31 5.48 39.28
C GLY A 700 13.66 6.87 39.35
N PHE A 701 12.36 6.98 39.09
CA PHE A 701 11.63 8.25 39.16
C PHE A 701 11.42 8.73 40.60
N ASP A 702 11.81 9.97 40.90
CA ASP A 702 11.69 10.56 42.25
C ASP A 702 10.23 10.85 42.66
N GLN A 703 9.36 11.17 41.70
CA GLN A 703 7.96 11.48 41.97
C GLN A 703 7.04 10.63 41.10
N VAL A 704 6.25 9.78 41.72
CA VAL A 704 5.28 8.92 41.05
C VAL A 704 3.87 9.34 41.42
N LYS A 705 3.00 9.49 40.42
CA LYS A 705 1.56 9.70 40.61
C LYS A 705 0.79 8.68 39.79
N ALA A 706 -0.21 8.07 40.38
CA ALA A 706 -1.15 7.17 39.72
C ALA A 706 -2.56 7.72 39.86
N TYR A 707 -3.34 7.64 38.78
CA TYR A 707 -4.72 8.10 38.72
C TYR A 707 -5.61 6.93 38.31
N ALA A 708 -6.65 6.71 39.11
CA ALA A 708 -7.81 5.88 38.75
C ALA A 708 -8.96 6.79 38.25
N SER A 709 -9.78 6.25 37.37
CA SER A 709 -10.86 6.94 36.66
C SER A 709 -12.14 6.12 36.59
N ALA A 710 -12.05 4.80 36.34
CA ALA A 710 -13.20 3.90 36.33
C ALA A 710 -12.76 2.44 36.49
N GLY A 711 -13.41 1.72 37.40
CA GLY A 711 -13.07 0.33 37.66
C GLY A 711 -13.28 0.00 39.14
N HIS A 712 -12.76 -1.14 39.57
CA HIS A 712 -12.52 -1.45 40.98
C HIS A 712 -11.02 -1.60 41.16
N ASP A 713 -10.35 -0.47 41.37
CA ASP A 713 -8.90 -0.35 41.28
C ASP A 713 -8.24 -0.47 42.64
N THR A 714 -7.06 -1.07 42.65
CA THR A 714 -6.27 -1.28 43.87
C THR A 714 -4.89 -0.67 43.74
N ALA A 715 -4.53 0.22 44.67
CA ALA A 715 -3.18 0.75 44.81
C ALA A 715 -2.47 0.14 46.03
N TYR A 716 -1.22 -0.27 45.83
CA TYR A 716 -0.29 -0.63 46.90
C TYR A 716 0.83 0.41 46.95
N VAL A 717 1.00 1.09 48.07
CA VAL A 717 2.06 2.09 48.27
C VAL A 717 2.97 1.66 49.42
N TYR A 718 4.27 1.55 49.14
CA TYR A 718 5.25 1.08 50.11
C TYR A 718 6.28 2.15 50.40
N GLY A 719 6.59 2.32 51.68
CA GLY A 719 7.66 3.16 52.18
C GLY A 719 9.02 2.45 52.09
N SER A 720 9.99 3.10 52.69
CA SER A 720 11.40 2.75 52.71
C SER A 720 11.77 2.03 54.01
N SER A 721 13.03 2.17 54.41
CA SER A 721 13.55 1.65 55.70
C SER A 721 14.00 2.80 56.60
N ARG A 722 13.50 4.00 56.30
CA ARG A 722 13.75 5.26 56.97
C ARG A 722 12.40 5.93 57.19
N ASP A 723 12.39 6.91 58.08
CA ASP A 723 11.23 7.74 58.41
C ASP A 723 10.54 8.27 57.14
N ASP A 724 9.30 7.85 56.95
CA ASP A 724 8.41 8.22 55.87
C ASP A 724 7.09 8.80 56.41
N ALA A 725 6.43 9.63 55.62
CA ALA A 725 5.19 10.31 55.99
C ALA A 725 4.06 10.02 54.99
N LEU A 726 2.95 9.48 55.49
CA LEU A 726 1.71 9.25 54.74
C LEU A 726 0.69 10.36 55.03
N ASP A 727 0.12 10.96 53.99
CA ASP A 727 -1.06 11.84 54.08
C ASP A 727 -2.15 11.26 53.18
N SER A 728 -3.30 10.89 53.75
CA SER A 728 -4.37 10.16 53.06
C SER A 728 -5.75 10.75 53.32
N THR A 729 -6.60 10.68 52.31
CA THR A 729 -8.02 11.09 52.25
C THR A 729 -8.79 10.01 51.49
N SER A 730 -10.12 10.14 51.40
CA SER A 730 -10.93 9.27 50.54
C SER A 730 -10.56 9.38 49.05
N GLN A 731 -10.01 10.51 48.59
CA GLN A 731 -9.64 10.71 47.18
C GLN A 731 -8.15 10.54 46.88
N THR A 732 -7.27 10.75 47.84
CA THR A 732 -5.82 10.77 47.60
C THR A 732 -5.06 10.12 48.72
N THR A 733 -4.04 9.33 48.39
CA THR A 733 -3.06 8.81 49.35
C THR A 733 -1.67 9.13 48.85
N LYS A 734 -0.90 9.89 49.64
CA LYS A 734 0.44 10.34 49.30
C LYS A 734 1.43 9.90 50.36
N LEU A 735 2.42 9.10 49.96
CA LEU A 735 3.52 8.65 50.80
C LEU A 735 4.81 9.36 50.35
N VAL A 736 5.49 10.02 51.29
CA VAL A 736 6.69 10.81 51.03
C VAL A 736 7.83 10.34 51.92
N GLY A 737 8.97 10.08 51.29
CA GLY A 737 10.23 9.84 51.98
C GLY A 737 11.30 10.84 51.57
N ALA A 738 12.52 10.66 52.09
CA ALA A 738 13.63 11.60 51.86
C ALA A 738 14.01 11.79 50.37
N ARG A 739 13.71 10.81 49.50
CA ARG A 739 14.10 10.78 48.08
C ARG A 739 13.00 10.30 47.13
N PHE A 740 11.78 10.13 47.63
CA PHE A 740 10.67 9.68 46.79
C PHE A 740 9.37 10.30 47.26
N ALA A 741 8.42 10.45 46.33
CA ALA A 741 7.03 10.74 46.64
C ALA A 741 6.13 9.89 45.75
N ILE A 742 5.24 9.10 46.35
CA ILE A 742 4.28 8.25 45.65
C ILE A 742 2.88 8.75 45.98
N THR A 743 2.08 9.06 44.97
CA THR A 743 0.69 9.50 45.12
C THR A 743 -0.23 8.54 44.36
N ALA A 744 -1.22 7.97 45.04
CA ALA A 744 -2.34 7.27 44.43
C ALA A 744 -3.60 8.15 44.56
N GLN A 745 -4.27 8.42 43.44
CA GLN A 745 -5.44 9.28 43.38
C GLN A 745 -6.64 8.51 42.82
N ASN A 746 -7.78 8.66 43.50
CA ASN A 746 -9.10 8.11 43.19
C ASN A 746 -9.22 6.58 43.21
N PHE A 747 -8.22 5.84 43.72
CA PHE A 747 -8.33 4.38 43.86
C PHE A 747 -9.36 4.00 44.92
N GLU A 748 -10.23 3.04 44.60
CA GLU A 748 -11.22 2.51 45.54
C GLU A 748 -10.51 1.87 46.73
N ILE A 749 -9.49 1.04 46.48
CA ILE A 749 -8.72 0.36 47.53
C ILE A 749 -7.27 0.86 47.53
N VAL A 750 -6.79 1.34 48.68
CA VAL A 750 -5.37 1.67 48.86
C VAL A 750 -4.81 0.93 50.06
N GLN A 751 -3.69 0.23 49.86
CA GLN A 751 -2.91 -0.40 50.92
C GLN A 751 -1.55 0.29 51.06
N ALA A 752 -1.34 0.96 52.19
CA ALA A 752 -0.11 1.65 52.53
C ALA A 752 0.76 0.86 53.51
N ARG A 753 2.08 0.86 53.34
CA ARG A 753 3.00 0.29 54.34
C ARG A 753 4.15 1.26 54.60
N GLY A 754 4.41 1.62 55.87
CA GLY A 754 5.55 2.46 56.24
C GLY A 754 6.87 1.72 56.00
N GLY A 755 6.91 0.46 56.42
CA GLY A 755 8.00 -0.47 56.16
C GLY A 755 9.01 -0.49 57.30
N GLY A 756 9.63 0.63 57.63
CA GLY A 756 10.46 0.77 58.82
C GLY A 756 11.15 2.11 58.92
N GLY A 757 11.42 2.55 60.14
CA GLY A 757 11.79 3.94 60.43
C GLY A 757 11.05 4.37 61.68
N ALA A 758 10.91 5.69 61.88
CA ALA A 758 9.82 6.26 62.64
C ALA A 758 8.81 6.85 61.65
N ASP A 759 7.82 6.06 61.26
CA ASP A 759 6.90 6.38 60.18
C ASP A 759 5.60 7.03 60.70
N GLU A 760 5.18 8.12 60.08
CA GLU A 760 3.97 8.87 60.47
C GLU A 760 2.87 8.73 59.40
N ALA A 761 1.61 8.54 59.81
CA ALA A 761 0.46 8.56 58.92
C ALA A 761 -0.63 9.52 59.43
N VAL A 762 -1.12 10.38 58.54
CA VAL A 762 -2.23 11.28 58.78
C VAL A 762 -3.36 10.94 57.83
N PHE A 763 -4.53 10.60 58.37
CA PHE A 763 -5.76 10.41 57.60
C PHE A 763 -6.69 11.60 57.85
N ARG A 764 -7.04 12.32 56.79
CA ARG A 764 -7.86 13.53 56.83
C ARG A 764 -9.24 13.27 56.22
N GLU A 765 -10.19 14.13 56.60
CA GLU A 765 -11.55 14.14 56.03
C GLU A 765 -12.36 12.86 56.32
N VAL A 766 -12.08 12.19 57.44
CA VAL A 766 -12.82 11.00 57.89
C VAL A 766 -14.29 11.38 58.17
N GLY A 767 -15.20 10.77 57.40
CA GLY A 767 -16.65 10.98 57.40
C GLY A 767 -17.37 10.38 58.60
N GLN A 768 -18.66 10.72 58.78
CA GLN A 768 -19.48 10.23 59.92
C GLN A 768 -19.90 8.75 59.79
N SER A 769 -19.63 8.11 58.65
CA SER A 769 -20.01 6.72 58.36
C SER A 769 -18.80 5.80 58.21
N ASP A 770 -17.61 6.33 58.46
CA ASP A 770 -16.37 5.61 58.28
C ASP A 770 -16.18 4.66 59.46
N SER A 771 -15.85 3.42 59.15
CA SER A 771 -15.61 2.39 60.15
C SER A 771 -14.11 2.16 60.28
N PHE A 772 -13.61 2.20 61.53
CA PHE A 772 -12.21 1.93 61.82
C PHE A 772 -12.04 0.59 62.54
N TYR A 773 -11.27 -0.31 61.92
CA TYR A 773 -10.96 -1.64 62.46
C TYR A 773 -9.45 -1.88 62.41
N GLY A 774 -8.87 -2.55 63.42
CA GLY A 774 -7.43 -2.78 63.45
C GLY A 774 -6.91 -3.73 64.52
N THR A 775 -5.62 -4.07 64.39
CA THR A 775 -4.79 -4.84 65.32
C THR A 775 -3.51 -4.04 65.60
N GLU A 776 -2.54 -4.61 66.35
CA GLU A 776 -1.30 -3.90 66.73
C GLU A 776 -0.50 -3.35 65.53
N ASP A 777 -0.47 -4.06 64.39
CA ASP A 777 0.37 -3.69 63.23
C ASP A 777 -0.44 -3.41 61.94
N HIS A 778 -1.77 -3.29 62.03
CA HIS A 778 -2.66 -3.15 60.88
C HIS A 778 -3.92 -2.36 61.21
N GLY A 779 -4.23 -1.32 60.44
CA GLY A 779 -5.49 -0.58 60.52
C GLY A 779 -6.18 -0.50 59.16
N VAL A 780 -7.51 -0.43 59.20
CA VAL A 780 -8.38 -0.25 58.03
C VAL A 780 -9.36 0.86 58.32
N LEU A 781 -9.42 1.84 57.44
CA LEU A 781 -10.50 2.82 57.34
C LEU A 781 -11.36 2.42 56.14
N ASP A 782 -12.62 2.13 56.42
CA ASP A 782 -13.59 1.68 55.42
C ASP A 782 -14.73 2.71 55.37
N ASP A 783 -14.88 3.38 54.23
CA ASP A 783 -16.10 4.08 53.85
C ASP A 783 -16.80 3.21 52.79
N SER A 784 -18.14 3.25 52.69
CA SER A 784 -18.90 2.33 51.83
C SER A 784 -18.45 2.29 50.35
N ASP A 785 -17.69 3.28 49.90
CA ASP A 785 -17.17 3.43 48.55
C ASP A 785 -15.64 3.26 48.45
N THR A 786 -14.87 3.44 49.54
CA THR A 786 -13.40 3.35 49.55
C THR A 786 -12.80 2.67 50.78
N GLU A 787 -11.72 1.90 50.59
CA GLU A 787 -10.97 1.24 51.66
C GLU A 787 -9.53 1.77 51.72
N ARG A 788 -9.07 2.16 52.91
CA ARG A 788 -7.67 2.54 53.20
C ARG A 788 -7.10 1.62 54.27
N SER A 789 -6.30 0.66 53.85
CA SER A 789 -5.56 -0.24 54.74
C SER A 789 -4.13 0.27 54.95
N PHE A 790 -3.60 0.20 56.17
CA PHE A 790 -2.24 0.62 56.48
C PHE A 790 -1.52 -0.33 57.44
N TYR A 791 -0.20 -0.45 57.29
CA TYR A 791 0.67 -1.35 58.06
C TYR A 791 1.99 -0.65 58.41
N ASP A 792 2.59 -1.05 59.53
CA ASP A 792 3.96 -0.66 59.91
C ASP A 792 4.15 0.88 59.98
N PHE A 793 3.21 1.60 60.61
CA PHE A 793 3.34 3.03 60.93
C PHE A 793 3.45 3.23 62.45
N ASP A 794 4.44 4.00 62.88
CA ASP A 794 4.72 4.27 64.29
C ASP A 794 3.77 5.33 64.87
N GLU A 795 3.37 6.35 64.12
CA GLU A 795 2.41 7.35 64.57
C GLU A 795 1.25 7.46 63.59
N VAL A 796 0.00 7.37 64.09
CA VAL A 796 -1.19 7.52 63.25
C VAL A 796 -2.13 8.57 63.84
N THR A 797 -2.41 9.60 63.02
CA THR A 797 -3.34 10.68 63.35
C THR A 797 -4.58 10.58 62.46
N LEU A 798 -5.76 10.60 63.08
CA LEU A 798 -7.05 10.67 62.38
C LEU A 798 -7.66 12.06 62.59
N GLU A 799 -7.78 12.85 61.52
CA GLU A 799 -8.38 14.18 61.53
C GLU A 799 -9.78 14.15 60.87
N GLY A 800 -10.85 14.24 61.67
CA GLY A 800 -12.22 14.13 61.17
C GLY A 800 -13.32 14.33 62.23
N HIS A 801 -14.55 13.93 61.89
CA HIS A 801 -15.69 13.92 62.83
C HIS A 801 -15.70 12.62 63.67
N SER A 802 -16.81 12.30 64.36
CA SER A 802 -16.95 11.08 65.20
C SER A 802 -16.73 9.80 64.39
N ILE A 803 -15.83 8.93 64.85
CA ILE A 803 -15.47 7.64 64.23
C ILE A 803 -16.18 6.51 64.98
N GLU A 804 -16.81 5.57 64.26
CA GLU A 804 -17.22 4.28 64.83
C GLU A 804 -16.02 3.33 64.82
N ALA A 805 -15.45 3.06 66.00
CA ALA A 805 -14.27 2.20 66.16
C ALA A 805 -14.60 0.95 66.97
N ASP A 806 -14.05 -0.20 66.57
CA ASP A 806 -14.10 -1.43 67.37
C ASP A 806 -13.24 -1.27 68.65
N ILE A 807 -13.61 -1.95 69.73
CA ILE A 807 -12.91 -1.98 71.01
C ILE A 807 -11.46 -2.47 70.87
N SER A 808 -11.20 -3.35 69.90
CA SER A 808 -9.86 -3.81 69.51
C SER A 808 -9.01 -2.71 68.86
N ALA A 809 -9.61 -1.84 68.06
CA ALA A 809 -8.96 -0.70 67.42
C ALA A 809 -8.66 0.44 68.42
N LEU A 810 -9.41 0.53 69.52
CA LEU A 810 -9.14 1.46 70.62
C LEU A 810 -7.80 1.16 71.33
N GLU A 811 -7.32 -0.09 71.42
CA GLU A 811 -5.98 -0.39 71.98
C GLU A 811 -4.83 0.17 71.13
N TYR A 812 -5.02 0.25 69.80
CA TYR A 812 -4.08 0.87 68.87
C TYR A 812 -4.02 2.39 69.07
N VAL A 813 -5.19 3.05 69.09
CA VAL A 813 -5.32 4.50 69.33
C VAL A 813 -4.77 4.90 70.71
N PHE A 814 -4.99 4.11 71.76
CA PHE A 814 -4.56 4.45 73.12
C PHE A 814 -3.08 4.20 73.44
N ARG A 815 -2.32 3.44 72.63
CA ARG A 815 -0.88 3.24 72.85
C ARG A 815 0.00 4.22 72.08
N GLN A 816 -0.42 4.68 70.91
CA GLN A 816 0.37 5.58 70.07
C GLN A 816 0.10 7.06 70.35
N VAL A 817 -1.12 7.43 70.75
CA VAL A 817 -1.42 8.80 71.15
C VAL A 817 -1.00 8.99 72.62
N GLY A 818 0.23 9.47 72.81
CA GLY A 818 0.74 9.91 74.11
C GLY A 818 0.08 11.17 74.68
N GLN A 819 -1.16 11.51 74.28
CA GLN A 819 -2.02 12.50 74.92
C GLN A 819 -3.50 12.41 74.53
#